data_AF-A0A9D9J0W9-F1
#
_entry.id   AF-A0A9D9J0W9-F1
#
_cell.length_a   1.000
_cell.length_b   1.000
_cell.length_c   1.000
_cell.angle_alpha   90.00
_cell.angle_beta   90.00
_cell.angle_gamma   90.00
#
_symmetry.space_group_name_H-M   'P 1'
#
loop_
_entity.id
_entity.type
_entity.pdbx_description
1 polymer ?
#
loop_
_entity_poly.entity_id
_entity_poly.type
_entity_poly.pdbx_seq_one_letter_code
_entity_poly.pdbx_strand_id
1 'polypeptide(L)'
;MLNNAYCSDKYQYTMGKSFLESGNAERRAVFNLFYRTAPENNNWAVVSGVDEVIEMVGNLGNMPESFFEKFLPGDEYAGFRKYLSTMKFTGNIYAMREGEIAFPKEPVIIVEASLVQAQVLETPMLCIMNHQMAVATKASRVTRATSKPVSEFGSRRAHGPWAATYGAKAAVIAGCASTSNVLTEILYGKPSTGTMAHSFVSSFGCSVDGELQAFDTYIKSHRNEGLTLLIDTYDTLRCGIRNAIKAFKANGIDNSHPYGYGVRLDSGDLAYLSTQCRKMLDRAGLTECKIFATNSLDEYLISDLEKQGARIDCYGVGDAIATSKNNPCFGNVYKLVEIDHEPVLKRSEDKIKLINPGFQITYRIVKAGLFRADVTCIRGDALSRKIERGETITIRDEFDSDKYTTFYKGTYKARALQTEVMAAGKDVSEKISLDGKRQYYLDNLSRLGASEKRLVNPHYYKVDISDTLYDTKMGLLDKIQKEIESKAISAHVSVDMLYDFIDGTMACHNGNKAAVAARGFIKAHPEMPVLFVCDHHPADHSSFKENGGIWPAHCIQGTRGAEIEEGLAAFACEEMTFYKGRERDTEQYSGFEGTNNMGESLDDKLQELGARRVYVSGIATEYCIKATCTDLLAAGYEVYLLTDALAYVDEEGHEKAIAEMDGMGIKML
;
A
#
# COMPACT_ATOMS: atom_id res chain seq x y z
N MET A 1 -8.85 14.46 28.62
CA MET A 1 -8.32 13.40 27.74
C MET A 1 -8.00 14.02 26.38
N LEU A 2 -7.04 13.47 25.64
CA LEU A 2 -6.80 13.86 24.24
C LEU A 2 -8.02 13.49 23.40
N ASN A 3 -8.52 14.39 22.56
CA ASN A 3 -9.57 14.06 21.59
C ASN A 3 -8.92 13.46 20.33
N ASN A 4 -8.97 12.13 20.21
CA ASN A 4 -8.32 11.38 19.14
C ASN A 4 -8.90 11.70 17.74
N ALA A 5 -10.10 12.27 17.65
CA ALA A 5 -10.70 12.69 16.37
C ALA A 5 -9.84 13.73 15.63
N TYR A 6 -9.00 14.48 16.36
CA TYR A 6 -8.11 15.50 15.81
C TYR A 6 -6.64 15.05 15.75
N CYS A 7 -6.34 13.77 15.99
CA CYS A 7 -5.02 13.17 15.71
C CYS A 7 -4.90 12.96 14.20
N SER A 8 -4.61 14.05 13.49
CA SER A 8 -4.75 14.10 12.03
C SER A 8 -3.65 14.94 11.39
N ASP A 9 -3.48 14.76 10.09
CA ASP A 9 -2.53 15.53 9.31
C ASP A 9 -3.16 16.85 8.85
N LYS A 10 -2.38 17.94 8.86
CA LYS A 10 -2.86 19.27 8.46
C LYS A 10 -3.45 19.28 7.04
N TYR A 11 -2.91 18.47 6.11
CA TYR A 11 -3.37 18.45 4.73
C TYR A 11 -4.81 17.96 4.57
N GLN A 12 -5.32 17.16 5.52
CA GLN A 12 -6.74 16.74 5.52
C GLN A 12 -7.67 17.95 5.61
N TYR A 13 -7.28 18.96 6.39
CA TYR A 13 -8.05 20.19 6.56
C TYR A 13 -7.86 21.19 5.42
N THR A 14 -6.65 21.30 4.85
CA THR A 14 -6.43 22.21 3.72
C THR A 14 -7.14 21.72 2.45
N MET A 15 -7.23 20.39 2.23
CA MET A 15 -8.11 19.81 1.21
C MET A 15 -9.58 20.08 1.54
N GLY A 16 -9.98 19.93 2.81
CA GLY A 16 -11.34 20.26 3.27
C GLY A 16 -11.76 21.70 2.94
N LYS A 17 -10.87 22.68 3.13
CA LYS A 17 -11.09 24.07 2.71
C LYS A 17 -11.34 24.15 1.20
N SER A 18 -10.51 23.49 0.41
CA SER A 18 -10.63 23.47 -1.06
C SER A 18 -11.97 22.85 -1.50
N PHE A 19 -12.44 21.80 -0.82
CA PHE A 19 -13.77 21.22 -1.07
C PHE A 19 -14.89 22.18 -0.72
N LEU A 20 -14.78 22.92 0.39
CA LEU A 20 -15.78 23.93 0.76
C LEU A 20 -15.83 25.07 -0.26
N GLU A 21 -14.70 25.65 -0.63
CA GLU A 21 -14.61 26.79 -1.56
C GLU A 21 -15.02 26.43 -2.99
N SER A 22 -14.79 25.18 -3.40
CA SER A 22 -15.22 24.67 -4.71
C SER A 22 -16.66 24.13 -4.73
N GLY A 23 -17.39 24.20 -3.60
CA GLY A 23 -18.76 23.69 -3.49
C GLY A 23 -18.88 22.15 -3.46
N ASN A 24 -17.76 21.44 -3.30
CA ASN A 24 -17.70 19.97 -3.27
C ASN A 24 -17.88 19.36 -1.87
N ALA A 25 -17.88 20.17 -0.80
CA ALA A 25 -17.82 19.67 0.58
C ALA A 25 -18.94 18.68 0.95
N GLU A 26 -20.16 18.93 0.47
CA GLU A 26 -21.36 18.16 0.81
C GLU A 26 -21.66 17.01 -0.16
N ARG A 27 -20.80 16.77 -1.16
CA ARG A 27 -20.97 15.64 -2.09
C ARG A 27 -20.90 14.32 -1.34
N ARG A 28 -21.72 13.35 -1.75
CA ARG A 28 -21.73 12.02 -1.10
C ARG A 28 -20.46 11.28 -1.51
N ALA A 29 -19.69 10.83 -0.54
CA ALA A 29 -18.44 10.11 -0.77
C ALA A 29 -18.44 8.77 -0.05
N VAL A 30 -17.88 7.74 -0.69
CA VAL A 30 -17.63 6.43 -0.09
C VAL A 30 -16.13 6.17 -0.05
N PHE A 31 -15.61 5.89 1.13
CA PHE A 31 -14.22 5.51 1.34
C PHE A 31 -14.12 4.12 1.95
N ASN A 32 -13.13 3.35 1.49
CA ASN A 32 -12.78 2.04 2.05
C ASN A 32 -11.44 2.10 2.77
N LEU A 33 -11.41 1.60 4.01
CA LEU A 33 -10.20 1.23 4.73
C LEU A 33 -9.92 -0.26 4.51
N PHE A 34 -8.76 -0.59 3.96
CA PHE A 34 -8.32 -1.98 3.74
C PHE A 34 -6.79 -2.04 3.75
N TYR A 35 -6.19 -3.23 3.72
CA TYR A 35 -4.74 -3.40 3.62
C TYR A 35 -4.33 -4.17 2.37
N ARG A 36 -3.12 -3.91 1.86
CA ARG A 36 -2.67 -4.46 0.56
C ARG A 36 -1.98 -5.82 0.65
N THR A 37 -1.24 -6.03 1.73
CA THR A 37 -0.44 -7.24 1.97
C THR A 37 -0.55 -7.60 3.44
N ALA A 38 -0.77 -8.89 3.71
CA ALA A 38 -0.71 -9.38 5.08
C ALA A 38 0.74 -9.34 5.59
N PRO A 39 0.96 -9.07 6.88
CA PRO A 39 2.30 -8.97 7.47
C PRO A 39 3.02 -10.33 7.46
N GLU A 40 4.36 -10.30 7.43
CA GLU A 40 5.24 -11.46 7.72
C GLU A 40 4.97 -12.73 6.90
N ASN A 41 4.69 -12.58 5.59
CA ASN A 41 4.32 -13.68 4.69
C ASN A 41 3.10 -14.51 5.18
N ASN A 42 2.25 -13.91 6.01
CA ASN A 42 0.95 -14.46 6.38
C ASN A 42 -0.05 -14.27 5.23
N ASN A 43 -1.21 -14.94 5.28
CA ASN A 43 -2.26 -14.76 4.26
C ASN A 43 -3.34 -13.75 4.66
N TRP A 44 -3.47 -13.45 5.95
CA TRP A 44 -4.61 -12.72 6.51
C TRP A 44 -4.22 -11.88 7.73
N ALA A 45 -5.17 -11.08 8.21
CA ALA A 45 -5.03 -10.25 9.41
C ALA A 45 -6.22 -10.45 10.34
N VAL A 46 -6.06 -10.08 11.61
CA VAL A 46 -7.17 -10.07 12.58
C VAL A 46 -7.67 -8.64 12.76
N VAL A 47 -8.98 -8.44 12.62
CA VAL A 47 -9.62 -7.14 12.80
C VAL A 47 -9.66 -6.76 14.28
N SER A 48 -9.09 -5.60 14.61
CA SER A 48 -9.19 -4.94 15.93
C SER A 48 -9.00 -3.43 15.72
N GLY A 49 -9.71 -2.62 16.50
CA GLY A 49 -9.72 -1.16 16.45
C GLY A 49 -11.07 -0.52 16.13
N VAL A 50 -12.10 -1.31 15.80
CA VAL A 50 -13.38 -0.81 15.26
C VAL A 50 -14.15 -0.02 16.33
N ASP A 51 -14.17 -0.51 17.57
CA ASP A 51 -14.84 0.19 18.68
C ASP A 51 -14.20 1.56 18.93
N GLU A 52 -12.86 1.64 18.91
CA GLU A 52 -12.16 2.90 19.11
C GLU A 52 -12.33 3.84 17.92
N VAL A 53 -12.50 3.33 16.70
CA VAL A 53 -12.88 4.15 15.54
C VAL A 53 -14.27 4.75 15.73
N ILE A 54 -15.26 3.96 16.18
CA ILE A 54 -16.62 4.43 16.43
C ILE A 54 -16.62 5.50 17.52
N GLU A 55 -15.90 5.27 18.62
CA GLU A 55 -15.73 6.25 19.70
C GLU A 55 -15.04 7.53 19.19
N MET A 56 -13.99 7.39 18.38
CA MET A 56 -13.27 8.52 17.77
C MET A 56 -14.19 9.36 16.88
N VAL A 57 -14.98 8.71 16.02
CA VAL A 57 -15.94 9.41 15.14
C VAL A 57 -17.05 10.09 15.94
N GLY A 58 -17.55 9.45 16.99
CA GLY A 58 -18.56 10.04 17.89
C GLY A 58 -18.07 11.29 18.63
N ASN A 59 -16.75 11.42 18.81
CA ASN A 59 -16.10 12.58 19.42
C ASN A 59 -15.72 13.68 18.40
N LEU A 60 -16.03 13.50 17.11
CA LEU A 60 -15.81 14.52 16.09
C LEU A 60 -16.81 15.67 16.26
N GLY A 61 -16.30 16.90 16.35
CA GLY A 61 -17.08 18.13 16.50
C GLY A 61 -16.93 18.77 17.88
N ASN A 62 -17.66 19.87 18.10
CA ASN A 62 -17.72 20.64 19.36
C ASN A 62 -16.43 21.39 19.76
N MET A 63 -15.44 21.50 18.86
CA MET A 63 -14.27 22.35 19.08
C MET A 63 -14.56 23.79 18.62
N PRO A 64 -14.18 24.82 19.40
CA PRO A 64 -14.38 26.21 19.00
C PRO A 64 -13.49 26.60 17.82
N GLU A 65 -13.83 27.67 17.11
CA GLU A 65 -13.00 28.20 16.01
C GLU A 65 -11.55 28.48 16.44
N SER A 66 -11.35 28.94 17.69
CA SER A 66 -10.04 29.20 18.30
C SER A 66 -9.17 27.95 18.48
N PHE A 67 -9.75 26.75 18.43
CA PHE A 67 -8.98 25.51 18.35
C PHE A 67 -8.38 25.34 16.95
N PHE A 68 -9.20 25.50 15.90
CA PHE A 68 -8.78 25.34 14.51
C PHE A 68 -7.79 26.42 14.08
N GLU A 69 -7.95 27.65 14.60
CA GLU A 69 -7.04 28.77 14.34
C GLU A 69 -5.58 28.46 14.70
N LYS A 70 -5.33 27.61 15.70
CA LYS A 70 -3.97 27.24 16.12
C LYS A 70 -3.14 26.55 15.03
N PHE A 71 -3.79 25.87 14.08
CA PHE A 71 -3.10 25.19 12.98
C PHE A 71 -3.56 25.62 11.58
N LEU A 72 -4.68 26.35 11.50
CA LEU A 72 -5.19 27.06 10.32
C LEU A 72 -5.27 28.57 10.61
N PRO A 73 -4.14 29.26 10.79
CA PRO A 73 -4.12 30.70 11.00
C PRO A 73 -4.47 31.45 9.70
N GLY A 74 -4.85 32.74 9.82
CA GLY A 74 -5.16 33.60 8.67
C GLY A 74 -6.66 33.83 8.44
N ASP A 75 -7.01 34.99 7.90
CA ASP A 75 -8.40 35.38 7.64
C ASP A 75 -9.04 34.54 6.52
N GLU A 76 -8.23 34.04 5.59
CA GLU A 76 -8.68 33.17 4.49
C GLU A 76 -9.26 31.83 4.98
N TYR A 77 -8.97 31.42 6.21
CA TYR A 77 -9.54 30.22 6.82
C TYR A 77 -10.76 30.50 7.69
N ALA A 78 -11.16 31.76 7.92
CA ALA A 78 -12.23 32.11 8.87
C ALA A 78 -13.55 31.39 8.54
N GLY A 79 -13.97 31.38 7.28
CA GLY A 79 -15.17 30.67 6.83
C GLY A 79 -15.10 29.16 7.06
N PHE A 80 -13.94 28.56 6.81
CA PHE A 80 -13.73 27.13 7.02
C PHE A 80 -13.63 26.75 8.50
N ARG A 81 -13.04 27.60 9.36
CA ARG A 81 -13.04 27.39 10.82
C ARG A 81 -14.47 27.38 11.38
N LYS A 82 -15.33 28.28 10.91
CA LYS A 82 -16.76 28.30 11.25
C LYS A 82 -17.49 27.03 10.78
N TYR A 83 -17.15 26.54 9.60
CA TYR A 83 -17.67 25.25 9.12
C TYR A 83 -17.24 24.10 10.05
N LEU A 84 -15.95 23.98 10.35
CA LEU A 84 -15.41 22.91 11.22
C LEU A 84 -15.95 22.97 12.66
N SER A 85 -16.19 24.16 13.21
CA SER A 85 -16.71 24.32 14.58
C SER A 85 -18.16 23.85 14.74
N THR A 86 -18.91 23.80 13.64
CA THR A 86 -20.31 23.36 13.62
C THR A 86 -20.48 21.95 13.05
N MET A 87 -19.43 21.40 12.43
CA MET A 87 -19.43 20.07 11.83
C MET A 87 -19.66 18.97 12.88
N LYS A 88 -20.53 18.02 12.53
CA LYS A 88 -20.71 16.73 13.22
C LYS A 88 -20.75 15.64 12.17
N PHE A 89 -20.32 14.43 12.54
CA PHE A 89 -20.45 13.29 11.64
C PHE A 89 -21.92 12.89 11.50
N THR A 90 -22.41 12.81 10.26
CA THR A 90 -23.81 12.46 9.93
C THR A 90 -23.91 11.29 8.96
N GLY A 91 -22.78 10.66 8.62
CA GLY A 91 -22.70 9.56 7.68
C GLY A 91 -23.01 8.20 8.30
N ASN A 92 -22.79 7.16 7.49
CA ASN A 92 -22.87 5.75 7.86
C ASN A 92 -21.48 5.13 7.89
N ILE A 93 -21.27 4.17 8.78
CA ILE A 93 -20.06 3.36 8.84
C ILE A 93 -20.46 1.89 8.84
N TYR A 94 -19.84 1.12 7.95
CA TYR A 94 -19.95 -0.33 7.90
C TYR A 94 -18.58 -0.92 8.23
N ALA A 95 -18.51 -1.93 9.08
CA ALA A 95 -17.23 -2.50 9.51
C ALA A 95 -17.31 -4.01 9.67
N MET A 96 -16.17 -4.67 9.47
CA MET A 96 -15.97 -6.03 9.95
C MET A 96 -15.98 -6.06 11.47
N ARG A 97 -16.52 -7.13 12.07
CA ARG A 97 -16.53 -7.32 13.52
C ARG A 97 -15.11 -7.52 14.05
N GLU A 98 -14.80 -7.00 15.24
CA GLU A 98 -13.51 -7.31 15.89
C GLU A 98 -13.37 -8.82 16.15
N GLY A 99 -12.20 -9.37 15.84
CA GLY A 99 -11.93 -10.81 15.80
C GLY A 99 -12.24 -11.47 14.45
N GLU A 100 -12.77 -10.73 13.47
CA GLU A 100 -12.86 -11.22 12.09
C GLU A 100 -11.47 -11.50 11.51
N ILE A 101 -11.36 -12.53 10.68
CA ILE A 101 -10.18 -12.77 9.85
C ILE A 101 -10.42 -11.99 8.56
N ALA A 102 -9.62 -10.97 8.27
CA ALA A 102 -9.69 -10.22 7.01
C ALA A 102 -8.61 -10.71 6.05
N PHE A 103 -8.84 -10.56 4.75
CA PHE A 103 -7.84 -10.79 3.71
C PHE A 103 -7.45 -9.49 3.00
N PRO A 104 -6.28 -9.45 2.31
CA PRO A 104 -5.85 -8.26 1.61
C PRO A 104 -6.88 -7.78 0.57
N LYS A 105 -6.98 -6.46 0.41
CA LYS A 105 -7.88 -5.74 -0.51
C LYS A 105 -9.38 -5.84 -0.20
N GLU A 106 -9.77 -6.49 0.90
CA GLU A 106 -11.15 -6.47 1.39
C GLU A 106 -11.40 -5.21 2.22
N PRO A 107 -12.51 -4.48 2.03
CA PRO A 107 -12.87 -3.36 2.89
C PRO A 107 -13.08 -3.82 4.34
N VAL A 108 -12.23 -3.38 5.27
CA VAL A 108 -12.39 -3.64 6.71
C VAL A 108 -13.40 -2.65 7.30
N ILE A 109 -13.28 -1.37 6.92
CA ILE A 109 -14.23 -0.29 7.27
C ILE A 109 -14.63 0.43 5.98
N ILE A 110 -15.91 0.75 5.85
CA ILE A 110 -16.48 1.56 4.78
C ILE A 110 -17.16 2.77 5.41
N VAL A 111 -16.79 3.96 4.97
CA VAL A 111 -17.40 5.22 5.40
C VAL A 111 -18.18 5.82 4.24
N GLU A 112 -19.46 6.09 4.47
CA GLU A 112 -20.35 6.81 3.55
C GLU A 112 -20.78 8.11 4.23
N ALA A 113 -20.28 9.26 3.79
CA ALA A 113 -20.61 10.56 4.39
C ALA A 113 -20.46 11.69 3.37
N SER A 114 -20.65 12.95 3.79
CA SER A 114 -20.21 14.08 2.98
C SER A 114 -18.68 14.06 2.82
N LEU A 115 -18.19 14.55 1.68
CA LEU A 115 -16.79 14.45 1.30
C LEU A 115 -15.84 15.00 2.38
N VAL A 116 -16.14 16.17 2.96
CA VAL A 116 -15.29 16.74 4.02
C VAL A 116 -15.32 15.90 5.29
N GLN A 117 -16.50 15.42 5.71
CA GLN A 117 -16.62 14.57 6.89
C GLN A 117 -15.85 13.25 6.72
N ALA A 118 -15.96 12.61 5.55
CA ALA A 118 -15.25 11.37 5.26
C ALA A 118 -13.73 11.56 5.14
N GLN A 119 -13.28 12.71 4.62
CA GLN A 119 -11.86 13.02 4.41
C GLN A 119 -11.10 13.20 5.73
N VAL A 120 -11.65 13.96 6.68
CA VAL A 120 -10.94 14.27 7.94
C VAL A 120 -10.72 13.05 8.84
N LEU A 121 -11.47 11.96 8.60
CA LEU A 121 -11.38 10.71 9.36
C LEU A 121 -10.20 9.82 8.96
N GLU A 122 -9.57 10.05 7.81
CA GLU A 122 -8.52 9.18 7.26
C GLU A 122 -7.39 8.92 8.28
N THR A 123 -6.68 9.98 8.68
CA THR A 123 -5.50 9.86 9.54
C THR A 123 -5.81 9.24 10.92
N PRO A 124 -6.80 9.72 11.71
CA PRO A 124 -7.05 9.16 13.03
C PRO A 124 -7.53 7.69 12.96
N MET A 125 -8.33 7.35 11.95
CA MET A 125 -8.79 5.97 11.74
C MET A 125 -7.64 5.03 11.36
N LEU A 126 -6.76 5.46 10.44
CA LEU A 126 -5.57 4.70 10.08
C LEU A 126 -4.63 4.50 11.29
N CYS A 127 -4.46 5.52 12.13
CA CYS A 127 -3.66 5.43 13.35
C CYS A 127 -4.18 4.31 14.29
N ILE A 128 -5.50 4.27 14.52
CA ILE A 128 -6.14 3.26 15.36
C ILE A 128 -6.01 1.86 14.75
N MET A 129 -6.44 1.71 13.50
CA MET A 129 -6.55 0.40 12.84
C MET A 129 -5.18 -0.20 12.53
N ASN A 130 -4.18 0.60 12.12
CA ASN A 130 -2.84 0.07 11.84
C ASN A 130 -2.20 -0.52 13.09
N HIS A 131 -2.25 0.19 14.21
CA HIS A 131 -1.67 -0.33 15.45
C HIS A 131 -2.37 -1.61 15.92
N GLN A 132 -3.69 -1.56 16.06
CA GLN A 132 -4.42 -2.68 16.67
C GLN A 132 -4.47 -3.92 15.78
N MET A 133 -4.61 -3.77 14.45
CA MET A 133 -4.56 -4.92 13.54
C MET A 133 -3.15 -5.53 13.45
N ALA A 134 -2.08 -4.74 13.55
CA ALA A 134 -0.71 -5.28 13.65
C ALA A 134 -0.56 -6.16 14.89
N VAL A 135 -0.89 -5.63 16.07
CA VAL A 135 -0.75 -6.37 17.33
C VAL A 135 -1.64 -7.62 17.35
N ALA A 136 -2.90 -7.50 16.92
CA ALA A 136 -3.81 -8.65 16.83
C ALA A 136 -3.27 -9.72 15.87
N THR A 137 -2.79 -9.33 14.69
CA THR A 137 -2.26 -10.29 13.71
C THR A 137 -1.00 -10.98 14.22
N LYS A 138 -0.11 -10.26 14.92
CA LYS A 138 1.07 -10.86 15.55
C LYS A 138 0.71 -11.80 16.69
N ALA A 139 -0.20 -11.40 17.59
CA ALA A 139 -0.69 -12.26 18.67
C ALA A 139 -1.38 -13.53 18.14
N SER A 140 -2.10 -13.44 17.02
CA SER A 140 -2.66 -14.60 16.32
C SER A 140 -1.56 -15.57 15.89
N ARG A 141 -0.48 -15.08 15.29
CA ARG A 141 0.66 -15.94 14.88
C ARG A 141 1.30 -16.62 16.08
N VAL A 142 1.57 -15.86 17.14
CA VAL A 142 2.18 -16.36 18.38
C VAL A 142 1.30 -17.44 19.03
N THR A 143 0.00 -17.19 19.15
CA THR A 143 -0.94 -18.14 19.78
C THR A 143 -1.18 -19.38 18.94
N ARG A 144 -0.99 -19.32 17.61
CA ARG A 144 -1.05 -20.50 16.73
C ARG A 144 0.19 -21.39 16.79
N ALA A 145 1.29 -20.91 17.37
CA ALA A 145 2.53 -21.68 17.50
C ALA A 145 2.46 -22.79 18.55
N THR A 146 1.45 -22.76 19.43
CA THR A 146 1.27 -23.71 20.53
C THR A 146 -0.21 -23.90 20.86
N SER A 147 -0.56 -25.02 21.50
CA SER A 147 -1.88 -25.19 22.13
C SER A 147 -1.94 -24.70 23.57
N LYS A 148 -0.81 -24.25 24.12
CA LYS A 148 -0.68 -23.81 25.51
C LYS A 148 -1.08 -22.35 25.67
N PRO A 149 -1.53 -21.91 26.87
CA PRO A 149 -1.87 -20.52 27.11
C PRO A 149 -0.70 -19.57 26.85
N VAL A 150 -0.99 -18.49 26.14
CA VAL A 150 -0.07 -17.36 25.91
C VAL A 150 -0.61 -16.11 26.59
N SER A 151 0.25 -15.40 27.32
CA SER A 151 -0.06 -14.15 27.99
C SER A 151 0.70 -12.98 27.36
N GLU A 152 0.03 -11.85 27.14
CA GLU A 152 0.63 -10.62 26.60
C GLU A 152 1.31 -9.82 27.73
N PHE A 153 2.65 -9.73 27.70
CA PHE A 153 3.52 -9.18 28.76
C PHE A 153 4.36 -7.97 28.30
N GLY A 154 3.92 -7.29 27.23
CA GLY A 154 4.72 -6.34 26.46
C GLY A 154 4.53 -4.86 26.81
N SER A 155 3.70 -4.51 27.81
CA SER A 155 3.40 -3.12 28.19
C SER A 155 4.64 -2.22 28.35
N ARG A 156 5.77 -2.75 28.86
CA ARG A 156 7.03 -2.01 29.06
C ARG A 156 7.83 -1.72 27.77
N ARG A 157 7.43 -2.30 26.65
CA ARG A 157 8.07 -2.15 25.32
C ARG A 157 7.14 -1.50 24.30
N ALA A 158 5.84 -1.45 24.59
CA ALA A 158 4.86 -0.77 23.75
C ALA A 158 5.22 0.71 23.53
N HIS A 159 4.84 1.26 22.38
CA HIS A 159 5.14 2.64 21.99
C HIS A 159 4.19 3.66 22.65
N GLY A 160 4.14 3.62 23.98
CA GLY A 160 3.34 4.52 24.82
C GLY A 160 2.14 3.84 25.50
N PRO A 161 1.51 4.50 26.49
CA PRO A 161 0.43 3.90 27.29
C PRO A 161 -0.82 3.50 26.49
N TRP A 162 -1.16 4.29 25.45
CA TRP A 162 -2.26 3.97 24.54
C TRP A 162 -1.97 2.67 23.78
N ALA A 163 -0.77 2.56 23.20
CA ALA A 163 -0.32 1.36 22.50
C ALA A 163 -0.31 0.13 23.43
N ALA A 164 0.17 0.28 24.67
CA ALA A 164 0.16 -0.80 25.67
C ALA A 164 -1.26 -1.32 25.97
N THR A 165 -2.21 -0.40 26.16
CA THR A 165 -3.58 -0.73 26.59
C THR A 165 -4.40 -1.33 25.45
N TYR A 166 -4.46 -0.66 24.30
CA TYR A 166 -5.23 -1.15 23.15
C TYR A 166 -4.53 -2.32 22.45
N GLY A 167 -3.20 -2.41 22.55
CA GLY A 167 -2.42 -3.55 22.07
C GLY A 167 -2.70 -4.81 22.88
N ALA A 168 -2.77 -4.71 24.22
CA ALA A 168 -3.18 -5.80 25.08
C ALA A 168 -4.61 -6.29 24.77
N LYS A 169 -5.57 -5.37 24.57
CA LYS A 169 -6.92 -5.71 24.07
C LYS A 169 -6.85 -6.50 22.77
N ALA A 170 -6.14 -5.97 21.77
CA ALA A 170 -5.99 -6.59 20.45
C ALA A 170 -5.36 -7.99 20.54
N ALA A 171 -4.37 -8.18 21.41
CA ALA A 171 -3.73 -9.47 21.64
C ALA A 171 -4.68 -10.51 22.26
N VAL A 172 -5.52 -10.10 23.21
CA VAL A 172 -6.56 -10.96 23.80
C VAL A 172 -7.59 -11.37 22.75
N ILE A 173 -8.09 -10.43 21.94
CA ILE A 173 -9.00 -10.72 20.82
C ILE A 173 -8.40 -11.80 19.93
N ALA A 174 -7.11 -11.69 19.61
CA ALA A 174 -6.42 -12.61 18.70
C ALA A 174 -5.86 -13.88 19.35
N GLY A 175 -6.30 -14.23 20.57
CA GLY A 175 -6.12 -15.56 21.15
C GLY A 175 -5.37 -15.61 22.48
N CYS A 176 -4.65 -14.54 22.87
CA CYS A 176 -3.95 -14.52 24.17
C CYS A 176 -4.95 -14.79 25.30
N ALA A 177 -4.55 -15.67 26.24
CA ALA A 177 -5.39 -16.09 27.34
C ALA A 177 -5.52 -15.00 28.42
N SER A 178 -4.47 -14.21 28.63
CA SER A 178 -4.42 -13.10 29.56
C SER A 178 -3.46 -11.99 29.08
N THR A 179 -3.43 -10.88 29.82
CA THR A 179 -2.46 -9.78 29.66
C THR A 179 -1.91 -9.38 31.02
N SER A 180 -0.74 -8.75 31.06
CA SER A 180 -0.20 -8.07 32.25
C SER A 180 -0.70 -6.62 32.41
N ASN A 181 -1.45 -6.10 31.43
CA ASN A 181 -1.83 -4.70 31.39
C ASN A 181 -3.05 -4.40 32.26
N VAL A 182 -2.84 -3.68 33.36
CA VAL A 182 -3.89 -3.33 34.34
C VAL A 182 -4.97 -2.41 33.74
N LEU A 183 -4.62 -1.47 32.86
CA LEU A 183 -5.63 -0.60 32.24
C LEU A 183 -6.59 -1.36 31.34
N THR A 184 -6.11 -2.42 30.68
CA THR A 184 -6.95 -3.30 29.86
C THR A 184 -7.97 -4.04 30.72
N GLU A 185 -7.57 -4.48 31.91
CA GLU A 185 -8.50 -5.07 32.88
C GLU A 185 -9.58 -4.07 33.29
N ILE A 186 -9.20 -2.85 33.66
CA ILE A 186 -10.15 -1.82 34.09
C ILE A 186 -11.14 -1.44 32.98
N LEU A 187 -10.68 -1.35 31.72
CA LEU A 187 -11.52 -0.94 30.60
C LEU A 187 -12.37 -2.06 30.02
N TYR A 188 -11.89 -3.32 30.06
CA TYR A 188 -12.53 -4.43 29.34
C TYR A 188 -12.90 -5.63 30.22
N GLY A 189 -12.64 -5.58 31.53
CA GLY A 189 -13.01 -6.61 32.49
C GLY A 189 -12.23 -7.93 32.36
N LYS A 190 -11.08 -7.92 31.66
CA LYS A 190 -10.22 -9.10 31.50
C LYS A 190 -9.15 -9.10 32.60
N PRO A 191 -9.17 -10.04 33.56
CA PRO A 191 -8.21 -10.04 34.66
C PRO A 191 -6.77 -10.04 34.14
N SER A 192 -5.98 -9.09 34.62
CA SER A 192 -4.56 -9.03 34.35
C SER A 192 -3.83 -10.05 35.22
N THR A 193 -2.74 -10.59 34.70
CA THR A 193 -1.93 -11.62 35.38
C THR A 193 -0.52 -11.10 35.60
N GLY A 194 0.02 -11.34 36.80
CA GLY A 194 1.38 -10.99 37.17
C GLY A 194 2.09 -12.14 37.89
N THR A 195 3.41 -12.04 37.96
CA THR A 195 4.27 -12.89 38.80
C THR A 195 5.15 -11.99 39.66
N MET A 196 6.29 -12.48 40.13
CA MET A 196 7.37 -11.62 40.64
C MET A 196 8.37 -11.18 39.55
N ALA A 197 9.20 -10.18 39.86
CA ALA A 197 10.29 -9.68 39.02
C ALA A 197 11.65 -9.87 39.71
N HIS A 198 12.75 -9.85 38.95
CA HIS A 198 14.11 -9.99 39.49
C HIS A 198 14.42 -8.94 40.56
N SER A 199 13.90 -7.71 40.42
CA SER A 199 14.09 -6.64 41.40
C SER A 199 13.58 -7.01 42.79
N PHE A 200 12.44 -7.72 42.87
CA PHE A 200 11.89 -8.21 44.12
C PHE A 200 12.78 -9.30 44.74
N VAL A 201 13.35 -10.21 43.93
CA VAL A 201 14.28 -11.22 44.46
C VAL A 201 15.56 -10.55 44.97
N SER A 202 16.14 -9.66 44.18
CA SER A 202 17.38 -8.95 44.54
C SER A 202 17.24 -7.99 45.73
N SER A 203 16.02 -7.54 46.06
CA SER A 203 15.81 -6.67 47.24
C SER A 203 16.04 -7.38 48.57
N PHE A 204 16.09 -8.72 48.58
CA PHE A 204 16.48 -9.53 49.74
C PHE A 204 18.00 -9.82 49.77
N GLY A 205 18.77 -9.15 48.91
CA GLY A 205 20.22 -9.27 48.83
C GLY A 205 20.71 -10.26 47.77
N CYS A 206 21.96 -10.08 47.35
CA CYS A 206 22.64 -10.91 46.33
C CYS A 206 23.16 -12.24 46.90
N SER A 207 22.26 -13.09 47.40
CA SER A 207 22.62 -14.41 47.96
C SER A 207 21.56 -15.47 47.70
N VAL A 208 21.98 -16.75 47.75
CA VAL A 208 21.09 -17.92 47.62
C VAL A 208 20.06 -17.96 48.76
N ASP A 209 20.44 -17.55 49.97
CA ASP A 209 19.53 -17.50 51.11
C ASP A 209 18.54 -16.32 50.98
N GLY A 210 18.98 -15.19 50.43
CA GLY A 210 18.12 -14.05 50.10
C GLY A 210 17.05 -14.42 49.06
N GLU A 211 17.41 -15.20 48.04
CA GLU A 211 16.45 -15.74 47.07
C GLU A 211 15.38 -16.64 47.73
N LEU A 212 15.79 -17.53 48.64
CA LEU A 212 14.86 -18.37 49.40
C LEU A 212 13.93 -17.51 50.29
N GLN A 213 14.49 -16.50 50.97
CA GLN A 213 13.72 -15.56 51.79
C GLN A 213 12.70 -14.78 50.95
N ALA A 214 13.06 -14.36 49.74
CA ALA A 214 12.17 -13.69 48.82
C ALA A 214 10.99 -14.60 48.43
N PHE A 215 11.26 -15.86 48.09
CA PHE A 215 10.21 -16.83 47.75
C PHE A 215 9.27 -17.12 48.92
N ASP A 216 9.81 -17.36 50.11
CA ASP A 216 9.02 -17.58 51.33
C ASP A 216 8.12 -16.38 51.64
N THR A 217 8.67 -15.16 51.54
CA THR A 217 7.93 -13.91 51.76
C THR A 217 6.80 -13.74 50.73
N TYR A 218 7.04 -14.07 49.47
CA TYR A 218 6.04 -13.96 48.40
C TYR A 218 4.89 -14.93 48.62
N ILE A 219 5.18 -16.21 48.93
CA ILE A 219 4.16 -17.22 49.21
C ILE A 219 3.28 -16.82 50.40
N LYS A 220 3.87 -16.32 51.48
CA LYS A 220 3.13 -15.94 52.69
C LYS A 220 2.20 -14.75 52.46
N SER A 221 2.61 -13.80 51.63
CA SER A 221 1.82 -12.59 51.35
C SER A 221 0.71 -12.79 50.32
N HIS A 222 0.86 -13.74 49.38
CA HIS A 222 -0.08 -13.95 48.26
C HIS A 222 -0.71 -15.35 48.27
N ARG A 223 -0.89 -15.95 49.45
CA ARG A 223 -1.33 -17.36 49.59
C ARG A 223 -2.70 -17.67 48.98
N ASN A 224 -3.52 -16.66 48.76
CA ASN A 224 -4.87 -16.80 48.19
C ASN A 224 -4.93 -16.44 46.70
N GLU A 225 -3.79 -16.45 46.02
CA GLU A 225 -3.60 -16.07 44.63
C GLU A 225 -2.70 -17.09 43.92
N GLY A 226 -2.61 -17.02 42.60
CA GLY A 226 -1.71 -17.88 41.84
C GLY A 226 -0.23 -17.57 42.15
N LEU A 227 0.53 -18.58 42.56
CA LEU A 227 1.92 -18.40 43.00
C LEU A 227 2.91 -18.76 41.90
N THR A 228 3.59 -17.78 41.29
CA THR A 228 4.65 -18.07 40.29
C THR A 228 5.98 -17.45 40.69
N LEU A 229 6.96 -18.30 41.03
CA LEU A 229 8.28 -17.90 41.52
C LEU A 229 9.31 -17.78 40.39
N LEU A 230 10.06 -16.68 40.33
CA LEU A 230 11.09 -16.45 39.31
C LEU A 230 12.42 -17.07 39.73
N ILE A 231 12.82 -18.16 39.07
CA ILE A 231 13.88 -19.06 39.57
C ILE A 231 15.25 -18.86 38.92
N ASP A 232 15.44 -17.87 38.07
CA ASP A 232 16.68 -17.67 37.30
C ASP A 232 17.38 -16.34 37.62
N THR A 233 17.20 -15.82 38.84
CA THR A 233 17.89 -14.61 39.27
C THR A 233 19.40 -14.82 39.44
N TYR A 234 19.82 -15.96 39.99
CA TYR A 234 21.25 -16.31 40.15
C TYR A 234 21.65 -17.56 39.37
N ASP A 235 21.01 -18.70 39.62
CA ASP A 235 21.20 -19.94 38.86
C ASP A 235 19.96 -20.84 38.95
N THR A 236 19.35 -21.12 37.79
CA THR A 236 18.11 -21.88 37.69
C THR A 236 18.14 -23.25 38.37
N LEU A 237 19.21 -24.03 38.15
CA LEU A 237 19.25 -25.45 38.55
C LEU A 237 20.00 -25.68 39.86
N ARG A 238 21.01 -24.85 40.13
CA ARG A 238 21.86 -24.98 41.31
C ARG A 238 21.23 -24.35 42.55
N CYS A 239 20.47 -23.26 42.42
CA CYS A 239 19.78 -22.64 43.55
C CYS A 239 18.28 -22.40 43.33
N GLY A 240 17.86 -21.74 42.25
CA GLY A 240 16.52 -21.21 42.12
C GLY A 240 15.40 -22.25 42.22
N ILE A 241 15.44 -23.31 41.40
CA ILE A 241 14.43 -24.38 41.46
C ILE A 241 14.46 -25.12 42.81
N ARG A 242 15.65 -25.26 43.42
CA ARG A 242 15.80 -25.93 44.72
C ARG A 242 15.18 -25.07 45.83
N ASN A 243 15.40 -23.76 45.77
CA ASN A 243 14.82 -22.79 46.68
C ASN A 243 13.31 -22.72 46.53
N ALA A 244 12.79 -22.71 45.30
CA ALA A 244 11.34 -22.76 45.04
C ALA A 244 10.70 -24.02 45.65
N ILE A 245 11.28 -25.21 45.43
CA ILE A 245 10.80 -26.47 46.02
C ILE A 245 10.81 -26.40 47.55
N LYS A 246 11.89 -25.89 48.16
CA LYS A 246 11.98 -25.72 49.61
C LYS A 246 10.89 -24.76 50.13
N ALA A 247 10.72 -23.62 49.47
CA ALA A 247 9.75 -22.60 49.86
C ALA A 247 8.31 -23.11 49.76
N PHE A 248 7.96 -23.81 48.68
CA PHE A 248 6.64 -24.43 48.53
C PHE A 248 6.35 -25.42 49.66
N LYS A 249 7.27 -26.37 49.92
CA LYS A 249 7.10 -27.37 50.98
C LYS A 249 7.00 -26.76 52.37
N ALA A 250 7.87 -25.80 52.68
CA ALA A 250 7.88 -25.12 53.98
C ALA A 250 6.57 -24.37 54.27
N ASN A 251 5.88 -23.90 53.22
CA ASN A 251 4.62 -23.16 53.33
C ASN A 251 3.37 -24.03 53.08
N GLY A 252 3.53 -25.36 52.98
CA GLY A 252 2.43 -26.29 52.74
C GLY A 252 1.75 -26.10 51.39
N ILE A 253 2.51 -25.70 50.36
CA ILE A 253 2.03 -25.66 48.98
C ILE A 253 2.31 -27.01 48.32
N ASP A 254 1.25 -27.67 47.86
CA ASP A 254 1.28 -28.96 47.19
C ASP A 254 0.32 -28.99 45.98
N ASN A 255 0.15 -30.17 45.38
CA ASN A 255 -0.69 -30.37 44.19
C ASN A 255 -2.18 -30.01 44.41
N SER A 256 -2.63 -29.86 45.65
CA SER A 256 -4.02 -29.51 45.99
C SER A 256 -4.25 -28.00 46.13
N HIS A 257 -3.21 -27.17 45.94
CA HIS A 257 -3.33 -25.73 46.11
C HIS A 257 -4.35 -25.10 45.14
N PRO A 258 -5.43 -24.47 45.64
CA PRO A 258 -6.62 -24.16 44.83
C PRO A 258 -6.41 -23.05 43.81
N TYR A 259 -5.42 -22.18 44.01
CA TYR A 259 -5.16 -21.03 43.12
C TYR A 259 -4.07 -21.31 42.07
N GLY A 260 -3.48 -22.51 42.09
CA GLY A 260 -2.36 -22.89 41.23
C GLY A 260 -1.01 -22.32 41.68
N TYR A 261 0.06 -23.01 41.32
CA TYR A 261 1.42 -22.61 41.65
C TYR A 261 2.40 -23.06 40.56
N GLY A 262 3.55 -22.39 40.47
CA GLY A 262 4.47 -22.55 39.39
C GLY A 262 5.82 -21.87 39.57
N VAL A 263 6.69 -22.07 38.60
CA VAL A 263 7.99 -21.40 38.47
C VAL A 263 8.10 -20.71 37.12
N ARG A 264 8.84 -19.61 37.06
CA ARG A 264 9.11 -18.84 35.83
C ARG A 264 10.57 -18.92 35.42
N LEU A 265 10.80 -19.19 34.14
CA LEU A 265 12.09 -19.13 33.45
C LEU A 265 12.11 -17.90 32.52
N ASP A 266 13.11 -17.03 32.62
CA ASP A 266 13.26 -15.79 31.84
C ASP A 266 14.63 -15.69 31.13
N SER A 267 15.41 -16.78 31.10
CA SER A 267 16.74 -16.81 30.49
C SER A 267 17.25 -18.24 30.22
N GLY A 268 18.35 -18.34 29.48
CA GLY A 268 19.01 -19.60 29.15
C GLY A 268 18.29 -20.45 28.08
N ASP A 269 18.74 -21.70 27.93
CA ASP A 269 18.09 -22.68 27.05
C ASP A 269 16.80 -23.19 27.70
N LEU A 270 15.68 -22.60 27.30
CA LEU A 270 14.36 -22.88 27.88
C LEU A 270 13.92 -24.34 27.69
N ALA A 271 14.31 -25.02 26.61
CA ALA A 271 13.95 -26.42 26.39
C ALA A 271 14.69 -27.34 27.36
N TYR A 272 16.00 -27.15 27.49
CA TYR A 272 16.81 -27.89 28.45
C TYR A 272 16.38 -27.59 29.89
N LEU A 273 16.29 -26.30 30.26
CA LEU A 273 15.98 -25.87 31.62
C LEU A 273 14.59 -26.32 32.07
N SER A 274 13.56 -26.15 31.23
CA SER A 274 12.20 -26.63 31.56
C SER A 274 12.17 -28.14 31.81
N THR A 275 12.89 -28.93 31.00
CA THR A 275 12.98 -30.38 31.16
C THR A 275 13.66 -30.77 32.47
N GLN A 276 14.74 -30.08 32.87
CA GLN A 276 15.41 -30.36 34.14
C GLN A 276 14.57 -29.91 35.34
N CYS A 277 13.97 -28.72 35.27
CA CYS A 277 13.05 -28.22 36.30
C CYS A 277 11.88 -29.18 36.52
N ARG A 278 11.24 -29.66 35.44
CA ARG A 278 10.16 -30.65 35.51
C ARG A 278 10.58 -31.91 36.26
N LYS A 279 11.73 -32.51 35.90
CA LYS A 279 12.29 -33.69 36.60
C LYS A 279 12.53 -33.43 38.08
N MET A 280 13.02 -32.24 38.45
CA MET A 280 13.29 -31.89 39.85
C MET A 280 12.01 -31.67 40.65
N LEU A 281 11.00 -31.03 40.07
CA LEU A 281 9.67 -30.85 40.66
C LEU A 281 8.97 -32.20 40.87
N ASP A 282 9.01 -33.09 39.88
CA ASP A 282 8.36 -34.40 39.94
C ASP A 282 9.00 -35.30 41.01
N ARG A 283 10.35 -35.32 41.09
CA ARG A 283 11.07 -36.01 42.17
C ARG A 283 10.72 -35.47 43.55
N ALA A 284 10.35 -34.19 43.65
CA ALA A 284 9.92 -33.56 44.87
C ALA A 284 8.43 -33.79 45.19
N GLY A 285 7.67 -34.44 44.31
CA GLY A 285 6.22 -34.68 44.43
C GLY A 285 5.33 -33.53 43.97
N LEU A 286 5.89 -32.48 43.39
CA LEU A 286 5.18 -31.26 42.96
C LEU A 286 4.78 -31.33 41.48
N THR A 287 4.05 -32.37 41.11
CA THR A 287 3.70 -32.69 39.72
C THR A 287 2.75 -31.69 39.08
N GLU A 288 1.93 -30.97 39.86
CA GLU A 288 1.01 -29.94 39.34
C GLU A 288 1.64 -28.54 39.22
N CYS A 289 2.87 -28.35 39.71
CA CYS A 289 3.61 -27.08 39.62
C CYS A 289 3.82 -26.69 38.15
N LYS A 290 3.29 -25.57 37.68
CA LYS A 290 3.40 -25.14 36.27
C LYS A 290 4.75 -24.48 35.98
N ILE A 291 5.23 -24.62 34.75
CA ILE A 291 6.44 -23.96 34.24
C ILE A 291 6.02 -22.86 33.25
N PHE A 292 6.18 -21.61 33.67
CA PHE A 292 5.95 -20.42 32.85
C PHE A 292 7.27 -20.01 32.18
N ALA A 293 7.27 -19.76 30.88
CA ALA A 293 8.45 -19.27 30.17
C ALA A 293 8.24 -17.85 29.64
N THR A 294 9.22 -16.99 29.87
CA THR A 294 9.43 -15.69 29.23
C THR A 294 10.81 -15.68 28.57
N ASN A 295 11.23 -14.53 28.01
CA ASN A 295 12.49 -14.25 27.30
C ASN A 295 12.38 -14.18 25.77
N SER A 296 12.12 -12.99 25.24
CA SER A 296 12.21 -12.68 23.80
C SER A 296 11.49 -13.70 22.89
N LEU A 297 10.39 -14.25 23.39
CA LEU A 297 9.62 -15.28 22.71
C LEU A 297 8.86 -14.69 21.51
N ASP A 298 8.78 -15.46 20.43
CA ASP A 298 7.93 -15.22 19.27
C ASP A 298 7.34 -16.55 18.76
N GLU A 299 6.57 -16.51 17.68
CA GLU A 299 5.93 -17.69 17.11
C GLU A 299 6.92 -18.75 16.61
N TYR A 300 8.14 -18.36 16.22
CA TYR A 300 9.14 -19.27 15.68
C TYR A 300 9.87 -19.99 16.82
N LEU A 301 10.33 -19.23 17.82
CA LEU A 301 10.97 -19.79 18.99
C LEU A 301 10.01 -20.69 19.77
N ILE A 302 8.74 -20.29 19.95
CA ILE A 302 7.72 -21.14 20.58
C ILE A 302 7.53 -22.43 19.77
N SER A 303 7.42 -22.34 18.44
CA SER A 303 7.28 -23.53 17.59
C SER A 303 8.45 -24.51 17.75
N ASP A 304 9.68 -24.00 17.87
CA ASP A 304 10.86 -24.84 18.05
C ASP A 304 10.94 -25.43 19.47
N LEU A 305 10.56 -24.69 20.51
CA LEU A 305 10.43 -25.22 21.86
C LEU A 305 9.41 -26.37 21.95
N GLU A 306 8.26 -26.22 21.27
CA GLU A 306 7.25 -27.29 21.19
C GLU A 306 7.79 -28.54 20.46
N LYS A 307 8.49 -28.37 19.33
CA LYS A 307 9.12 -29.49 18.59
C LYS A 307 10.18 -30.21 19.41
N GLN A 308 10.95 -29.48 20.23
CA GLN A 308 11.96 -30.03 21.12
C GLN A 308 11.35 -30.75 22.34
N GLY A 309 10.03 -30.68 22.54
CA GLY A 309 9.35 -31.28 23.69
C GLY A 309 9.63 -30.56 25.01
N ALA A 310 9.87 -29.24 24.96
CA ALA A 310 10.08 -28.42 26.15
C ALA A 310 8.92 -28.58 27.14
N ARG A 311 9.25 -28.71 28.43
CA ARG A 311 8.27 -28.94 29.51
C ARG A 311 7.74 -27.61 30.06
N ILE A 312 7.30 -26.75 29.16
CA ILE A 312 6.71 -25.44 29.46
C ILE A 312 5.19 -25.61 29.41
N ASP A 313 4.46 -25.03 30.36
CA ASP A 313 3.00 -25.11 30.47
C ASP A 313 2.30 -23.86 29.92
N CYS A 314 2.97 -22.71 29.93
CA CYS A 314 2.45 -21.44 29.44
C CYS A 314 3.58 -20.46 29.09
N TYR A 315 3.28 -19.51 28.20
CA TYR A 315 4.25 -18.57 27.65
C TYR A 315 3.83 -17.12 27.93
N GLY A 316 4.77 -16.28 28.37
CA GLY A 316 4.59 -14.83 28.45
C GLY A 316 5.39 -14.14 27.36
N VAL A 317 4.70 -13.46 26.45
CA VAL A 317 5.29 -12.86 25.25
C VAL A 317 5.22 -11.35 25.34
N GLY A 318 6.38 -10.69 25.23
CA GLY A 318 6.54 -9.26 25.47
C GLY A 318 6.60 -8.43 24.19
N ASP A 319 7.82 -8.01 23.83
CA ASP A 319 8.11 -7.10 22.72
C ASP A 319 7.56 -7.60 21.38
N ALA A 320 7.68 -8.90 21.09
CA ALA A 320 7.21 -9.48 19.83
C ALA A 320 5.75 -9.12 19.52
N ILE A 321 4.85 -9.25 20.50
CA ILE A 321 3.43 -8.88 20.36
C ILE A 321 3.25 -7.37 20.44
N ALA A 322 3.75 -6.74 21.51
CA ALA A 322 3.41 -5.34 21.82
C ALA A 322 3.89 -4.32 20.79
N THR A 323 4.92 -4.65 20.00
CA THR A 323 5.42 -3.77 18.95
C THR A 323 5.17 -4.31 17.54
N SER A 324 4.55 -5.50 17.40
CA SER A 324 4.49 -6.23 16.13
C SER A 324 5.88 -6.29 15.48
N LYS A 325 6.86 -6.81 16.24
CA LYS A 325 8.30 -6.57 16.05
C LYS A 325 8.83 -6.71 14.62
N ASN A 326 8.32 -7.67 13.85
CA ASN A 326 8.77 -7.95 12.49
C ASN A 326 8.03 -7.12 11.43
N ASN A 327 6.86 -6.59 11.74
CA ASN A 327 6.15 -5.65 10.88
C ASN A 327 5.40 -4.59 11.73
N PRO A 328 6.11 -3.59 12.26
CA PRO A 328 5.52 -2.54 13.09
C PRO A 328 4.67 -1.55 12.27
N CYS A 329 4.82 -1.54 10.93
CA CYS A 329 4.10 -0.67 10.02
C CYS A 329 3.02 -1.45 9.27
N PHE A 330 1.85 -1.59 9.88
CA PHE A 330 0.73 -2.24 9.21
C PHE A 330 0.26 -1.44 7.98
N GLY A 331 -0.11 -2.15 6.92
CA GLY A 331 -0.34 -1.57 5.61
C GLY A 331 -1.78 -1.17 5.32
N ASN A 332 -2.58 -0.72 6.31
CA ASN A 332 -3.91 -0.19 5.99
C ASN A 332 -3.79 1.11 5.19
N VAL A 333 -4.73 1.28 4.27
CA VAL A 333 -4.93 2.48 3.45
C VAL A 333 -6.40 2.83 3.46
N TYR A 334 -6.71 4.12 3.39
CA TYR A 334 -8.05 4.66 3.28
C TYR A 334 -8.21 5.34 1.91
N LYS A 335 -9.21 4.97 1.12
CA LYS A 335 -9.29 5.36 -0.29
C LYS A 335 -10.72 5.67 -0.69
N LEU A 336 -10.91 6.81 -1.36
CA LEU A 336 -12.17 7.16 -2.03
C LEU A 336 -12.41 6.15 -3.15
N VAL A 337 -13.59 5.54 -3.16
CA VAL A 337 -13.99 4.54 -4.15
C VAL A 337 -15.24 4.94 -4.92
N GLU A 338 -16.02 5.89 -4.42
CA GLU A 338 -17.23 6.39 -5.09
C GLU A 338 -17.50 7.84 -4.68
N ILE A 339 -17.98 8.66 -5.63
CA ILE A 339 -18.49 10.01 -5.37
C ILE A 339 -19.82 10.21 -6.11
N ASP A 340 -20.86 10.64 -5.41
CA ASP A 340 -22.23 10.82 -5.94
C ASP A 340 -22.74 9.62 -6.76
N HIS A 341 -22.49 8.40 -6.26
CA HIS A 341 -22.83 7.12 -6.91
C HIS A 341 -21.99 6.77 -8.15
N GLU A 342 -21.02 7.60 -8.52
CA GLU A 342 -20.06 7.31 -9.59
C GLU A 342 -18.80 6.64 -9.01
N PRO A 343 -18.45 5.42 -9.45
CA PRO A 343 -17.23 4.75 -9.02
C PRO A 343 -15.98 5.53 -9.45
N VAL A 344 -15.00 5.65 -8.55
CA VAL A 344 -13.72 6.31 -8.83
C VAL A 344 -12.56 5.39 -8.49
N LEU A 345 -11.43 5.58 -9.17
CA LEU A 345 -10.20 4.85 -8.87
C LEU A 345 -8.98 5.75 -8.93
N LYS A 346 -7.94 5.34 -8.19
CA LYS A 346 -6.61 5.92 -8.27
C LYS A 346 -5.70 4.98 -9.07
N ARG A 347 -5.23 5.41 -10.24
CA ARG A 347 -4.20 4.70 -11.00
C ARG A 347 -2.86 4.77 -10.28
N SER A 348 -2.01 3.77 -10.51
CA SER A 348 -0.66 3.70 -9.97
C SER A 348 0.21 2.91 -10.92
N GLU A 349 1.49 3.28 -11.03
CA GLU A 349 2.49 2.49 -11.76
C GLU A 349 2.65 1.09 -11.14
N ASP A 350 2.54 1.01 -9.81
CA ASP A 350 2.46 -0.27 -9.11
C ASP A 350 1.07 -0.89 -9.20
N LYS A 351 0.94 -2.02 -9.91
CA LYS A 351 -0.31 -2.80 -10.02
C LYS A 351 -0.94 -3.11 -8.64
N ILE A 352 -0.13 -3.37 -7.61
CA ILE A 352 -0.61 -3.67 -6.25
C ILE A 352 -1.30 -2.47 -5.56
N LYS A 353 -1.03 -1.23 -6.00
CA LYS A 353 -1.62 -0.01 -5.43
C LYS A 353 -2.93 0.37 -6.11
N LEU A 354 -3.34 -0.37 -7.14
CA LEU A 354 -4.63 -0.19 -7.80
C LEU A 354 -5.76 -0.60 -6.84
N ILE A 355 -6.74 0.28 -6.68
CA ILE A 355 -7.87 0.07 -5.78
C ILE A 355 -9.07 -0.52 -6.54
N ASN A 356 -9.99 -1.14 -5.82
CA ASN A 356 -11.28 -1.52 -6.35
C ASN A 356 -12.25 -0.32 -6.22
N PRO A 357 -13.01 0.06 -7.27
CA PRO A 357 -13.94 1.19 -7.24
C PRO A 357 -15.33 0.81 -6.71
N GLY A 358 -16.20 1.79 -6.48
CA GLY A 358 -17.62 1.65 -6.15
C GLY A 358 -17.92 1.31 -4.68
N PHE A 359 -19.18 1.45 -4.28
CA PHE A 359 -19.67 1.07 -2.96
C PHE A 359 -19.70 -0.46 -2.79
N GLN A 360 -18.68 -0.98 -2.11
CA GLN A 360 -18.42 -2.42 -2.01
C GLN A 360 -19.15 -3.12 -0.87
N ILE A 361 -19.22 -4.46 -0.97
CA ILE A 361 -19.57 -5.41 0.09
C ILE A 361 -18.82 -6.72 -0.13
N THR A 362 -18.30 -7.33 0.94
CA THR A 362 -17.59 -8.62 0.87
C THR A 362 -18.43 -9.73 1.46
N TYR A 363 -18.53 -10.85 0.75
CA TYR A 363 -19.22 -12.05 1.19
C TYR A 363 -18.24 -13.19 1.42
N ARG A 364 -18.27 -13.77 2.62
CA ARG A 364 -17.56 -15.02 2.93
C ARG A 364 -18.44 -16.23 2.64
N ILE A 365 -17.95 -17.11 1.77
CA ILE A 365 -18.59 -18.35 1.37
C ILE A 365 -18.18 -19.48 2.32
N VAL A 366 -19.19 -20.12 2.92
CA VAL A 366 -19.04 -21.21 3.88
C VAL A 366 -19.64 -22.49 3.30
N LYS A 367 -18.83 -23.56 3.23
CA LYS A 367 -19.27 -24.89 2.74
C LYS A 367 -18.78 -25.97 3.68
N ALA A 368 -19.70 -26.81 4.13
CA ALA A 368 -19.45 -27.85 5.14
C ALA A 368 -18.79 -27.29 6.42
N GLY A 369 -19.26 -26.12 6.87
CA GLY A 369 -18.75 -25.44 8.07
C GLY A 369 -17.43 -24.67 7.87
N LEU A 370 -16.69 -24.91 6.79
CA LEU A 370 -15.40 -24.28 6.50
C LEU A 370 -15.53 -23.07 5.59
N PHE A 371 -14.65 -22.10 5.79
CA PHE A 371 -14.46 -20.96 4.89
C PHE A 371 -13.81 -21.42 3.59
N ARG A 372 -14.31 -20.96 2.45
CA ARG A 372 -13.86 -21.45 1.13
C ARG A 372 -13.43 -20.36 0.16
N ALA A 373 -14.08 -19.22 0.21
CA ALA A 373 -13.74 -18.08 -0.63
C ALA A 373 -14.37 -16.83 -0.03
N ASP A 374 -13.72 -15.69 -0.23
CA ASP A 374 -14.30 -14.39 -0.02
C ASP A 374 -14.44 -13.70 -1.37
N VAL A 375 -15.56 -13.02 -1.58
CA VAL A 375 -15.83 -12.29 -2.83
C VAL A 375 -16.32 -10.89 -2.54
N THR A 376 -15.59 -9.90 -3.06
CA THR A 376 -15.97 -8.49 -2.97
C THR A 376 -16.78 -8.09 -4.20
N CYS A 377 -17.97 -7.56 -3.97
CA CYS A 377 -18.94 -7.17 -4.99
C CYS A 377 -19.18 -5.66 -4.93
N ILE A 378 -19.70 -5.07 -6.01
CA ILE A 378 -20.41 -3.79 -5.90
C ILE A 378 -21.77 -4.08 -5.27
N ARG A 379 -22.17 -3.31 -4.27
CA ARG A 379 -23.42 -3.52 -3.54
C ARG A 379 -24.61 -3.48 -4.51
N GLY A 380 -25.37 -4.57 -4.57
CA GLY A 380 -26.54 -4.70 -5.43
C GLY A 380 -26.26 -5.12 -6.87
N ASP A 381 -25.01 -5.45 -7.22
CA ASP A 381 -24.66 -6.04 -8.52
C ASP A 381 -25.33 -7.43 -8.74
N ALA A 382 -25.05 -8.05 -9.89
CA ALA A 382 -25.65 -9.34 -10.24
C ALA A 382 -25.20 -10.48 -9.30
N LEU A 383 -23.94 -10.49 -8.87
CA LEU A 383 -23.39 -11.57 -8.06
C LEU A 383 -23.86 -11.46 -6.60
N SER A 384 -23.79 -10.27 -6.00
CA SER A 384 -24.27 -10.00 -4.64
C SER A 384 -25.73 -10.39 -4.47
N ARG A 385 -26.62 -10.03 -5.41
CA ARG A 385 -28.04 -10.45 -5.38
C ARG A 385 -28.23 -11.97 -5.46
N LYS A 386 -27.41 -12.68 -6.24
CA LYS A 386 -27.44 -14.16 -6.30
C LYS A 386 -26.98 -14.76 -4.97
N ILE A 387 -25.93 -14.20 -4.37
CA ILE A 387 -25.42 -14.63 -3.06
C ILE A 387 -26.49 -14.45 -1.98
N GLU A 388 -27.13 -13.29 -1.91
CA GLU A 388 -28.20 -12.96 -0.95
C GLU A 388 -29.40 -13.91 -1.07
N ARG A 389 -29.71 -14.36 -2.29
CA ARG A 389 -30.79 -15.33 -2.57
C ARG A 389 -30.37 -16.79 -2.42
N GLY A 390 -29.09 -17.06 -2.15
CA GLY A 390 -28.53 -18.42 -2.06
C GLY A 390 -28.61 -19.21 -3.36
N GLU A 391 -28.52 -18.53 -4.51
CA GLU A 391 -28.56 -19.13 -5.84
C GLU A 391 -27.23 -19.80 -6.22
N THR A 392 -27.14 -20.45 -7.38
CA THR A 392 -25.86 -20.94 -7.87
C THR A 392 -24.98 -19.76 -8.30
N ILE A 393 -23.74 -19.72 -7.80
CA ILE A 393 -22.76 -18.67 -8.09
C ILE A 393 -21.48 -19.25 -8.68
N THR A 394 -20.78 -18.45 -9.49
CA THR A 394 -19.43 -18.74 -9.97
C THR A 394 -18.54 -17.56 -9.60
N ILE A 395 -17.38 -17.86 -9.02
CA ILE A 395 -16.39 -16.86 -8.62
C ILE A 395 -15.10 -17.16 -9.39
N ARG A 396 -14.49 -16.13 -9.98
CA ARG A 396 -13.31 -16.23 -10.84
C ARG A 396 -12.14 -15.49 -10.22
N ASP A 397 -10.93 -16.00 -10.45
CA ASP A 397 -9.70 -15.31 -10.07
C ASP A 397 -9.54 -14.01 -10.89
N GLU A 398 -9.07 -12.94 -10.24
CA GLU A 398 -8.91 -11.61 -10.85
C GLU A 398 -7.88 -11.60 -12.00
N PHE A 399 -6.89 -12.49 -11.97
CA PHE A 399 -5.76 -12.50 -12.90
C PHE A 399 -5.78 -13.68 -13.88
N ASP A 400 -6.59 -14.70 -13.62
CA ASP A 400 -6.68 -15.92 -14.41
C ASP A 400 -8.14 -16.39 -14.51
N SER A 401 -8.83 -16.01 -15.58
CA SER A 401 -10.25 -16.33 -15.77
C SER A 401 -10.55 -17.83 -15.89
N ASP A 402 -9.54 -18.65 -16.20
CA ASP A 402 -9.67 -20.10 -16.27
C ASP A 402 -9.70 -20.73 -14.86
N LYS A 403 -9.27 -19.99 -13.82
CA LYS A 403 -9.40 -20.38 -12.41
C LYS A 403 -10.72 -19.89 -11.83
N TYR A 404 -11.73 -20.75 -11.86
CA TYR A 404 -13.04 -20.47 -11.28
C TYR A 404 -13.56 -21.58 -10.36
N THR A 405 -14.45 -21.21 -9.45
CA THR A 405 -15.14 -22.14 -8.55
C THR A 405 -16.64 -21.88 -8.61
N THR A 406 -17.42 -22.93 -8.85
CA THR A 406 -18.89 -22.87 -8.80
C THR A 406 -19.41 -23.40 -7.47
N PHE A 407 -20.28 -22.63 -6.82
CA PHE A 407 -21.01 -23.03 -5.63
C PHE A 407 -22.49 -23.18 -5.98
N TYR A 408 -22.98 -24.42 -5.91
CA TYR A 408 -24.35 -24.75 -6.28
C TYR A 408 -25.35 -24.36 -5.18
N LYS A 409 -26.53 -23.89 -5.59
CA LYS A 409 -27.66 -23.61 -4.70
C LYS A 409 -27.86 -24.74 -3.68
N GLY A 410 -28.03 -24.37 -2.41
CA GLY A 410 -28.23 -25.32 -1.30
C GLY A 410 -26.97 -26.03 -0.80
N THR A 411 -25.81 -25.85 -1.43
CA THR A 411 -24.55 -26.50 -1.01
C THR A 411 -23.63 -25.60 -0.17
N TYR A 412 -23.95 -24.32 -0.03
CA TYR A 412 -23.15 -23.33 0.69
C TYR A 412 -24.04 -22.34 1.44
N LYS A 413 -23.43 -21.59 2.36
CA LYS A 413 -23.98 -20.38 2.97
C LYS A 413 -23.05 -19.21 2.71
N ALA A 414 -23.55 -18.00 2.72
CA ALA A 414 -22.75 -16.79 2.63
C ALA A 414 -23.05 -15.84 3.79
N ARG A 415 -22.05 -15.07 4.21
CA ARG A 415 -22.18 -14.03 5.22
C ARG A 415 -21.51 -12.75 4.72
N ALA A 416 -22.23 -11.63 4.77
CA ALA A 416 -21.63 -10.31 4.59
C ALA A 416 -20.65 -10.01 5.74
N LEU A 417 -19.45 -9.54 5.40
CA LEU A 417 -18.42 -9.27 6.40
C LEU A 417 -18.57 -7.90 7.05
N GLN A 418 -19.03 -6.89 6.29
CA GLN A 418 -19.24 -5.54 6.82
C GLN A 418 -20.70 -5.36 7.28
N THR A 419 -20.89 -5.09 8.57
CA THR A 419 -22.18 -4.74 9.17
C THR A 419 -22.23 -3.25 9.46
N GLU A 420 -23.41 -2.64 9.40
CA GLU A 420 -23.59 -1.24 9.81
C GLU A 420 -23.31 -1.09 11.30
N VAL A 421 -22.35 -0.24 11.65
CA VAL A 421 -21.92 0.05 13.03
C VAL A 421 -22.21 1.50 13.43
N MET A 422 -22.43 2.38 12.45
CA MET A 422 -22.92 3.73 12.66
C MET A 422 -23.94 4.06 11.58
N ALA A 423 -25.11 4.55 11.99
CA ALA A 423 -26.21 4.93 11.10
C ALA A 423 -26.57 6.41 11.33
N ALA A 424 -26.46 7.23 10.29
CA ALA A 424 -26.71 8.67 10.35
C ALA A 424 -26.03 9.37 11.55
N GLY A 425 -24.74 9.06 11.76
CA GLY A 425 -23.93 9.60 12.87
C GLY A 425 -24.19 9.01 14.25
N LYS A 426 -25.05 7.99 14.37
CA LYS A 426 -25.37 7.33 15.64
C LYS A 426 -24.74 5.95 15.72
N ASP A 427 -24.07 5.66 16.83
CA ASP A 427 -23.54 4.33 17.13
C ASP A 427 -24.69 3.31 17.22
N VAL A 428 -24.67 2.31 16.34
CA VAL A 428 -25.60 1.17 16.30
C VAL A 428 -24.86 -0.17 16.45
N SER A 429 -23.58 -0.12 16.85
CA SER A 429 -22.73 -1.30 16.99
C SER A 429 -23.22 -2.24 18.11
N GLU A 430 -23.11 -3.53 17.86
CA GLU A 430 -23.34 -4.56 18.87
C GLU A 430 -22.26 -4.45 19.97
N LYS A 431 -22.67 -4.34 21.24
CA LYS A 431 -21.75 -4.28 22.38
C LYS A 431 -21.33 -5.69 22.81
N ILE A 432 -20.16 -6.11 22.35
CA ILE A 432 -19.61 -7.45 22.59
C ILE A 432 -18.45 -7.35 23.59
N SER A 433 -18.44 -8.23 24.60
CA SER A 433 -17.34 -8.29 25.57
C SER A 433 -16.01 -8.71 24.92
N LEU A 434 -14.90 -8.40 25.57
CA LEU A 434 -13.57 -8.76 25.07
C LEU A 434 -13.42 -10.29 24.89
N ASP A 435 -13.93 -11.09 25.82
CA ASP A 435 -13.94 -12.56 25.69
C ASP A 435 -14.88 -13.03 24.57
N GLY A 436 -16.00 -12.34 24.34
CA GLY A 436 -16.89 -12.62 23.21
C GLY A 436 -16.22 -12.38 21.85
N LYS A 437 -15.42 -11.32 21.74
CA LYS A 437 -14.60 -11.02 20.54
C LYS A 437 -13.50 -12.06 20.34
N ARG A 438 -12.84 -12.48 21.43
CA ARG A 438 -11.86 -13.58 21.40
C ARG A 438 -12.49 -14.89 20.95
N GLN A 439 -13.68 -15.23 21.47
CA GLN A 439 -14.38 -16.44 21.05
C GLN A 439 -14.77 -16.38 19.57
N TYR A 440 -15.24 -15.23 19.09
CA TYR A 440 -15.54 -15.01 17.67
C TYR A 440 -14.32 -15.25 16.78
N TYR A 441 -13.14 -14.76 17.18
CA TYR A 441 -11.88 -15.05 16.48
C TYR A 441 -11.52 -16.54 16.49
N LEU A 442 -11.60 -17.21 17.64
CA LEU A 442 -11.30 -18.64 17.75
C LEU A 442 -12.25 -19.49 16.89
N ASP A 443 -13.53 -19.13 16.84
CA ASP A 443 -14.53 -19.78 16.01
C ASP A 443 -14.21 -19.59 14.52
N ASN A 444 -13.83 -18.37 14.10
CA ASN A 444 -13.41 -18.10 12.72
C ASN A 444 -12.14 -18.86 12.34
N LEU A 445 -11.15 -18.88 13.24
CA LEU A 445 -9.91 -19.61 13.04
C LEU A 445 -10.16 -21.12 12.89
N SER A 446 -11.11 -21.68 13.64
CA SER A 446 -11.47 -23.10 13.53
C SER A 446 -12.02 -23.48 12.14
N ARG A 447 -12.60 -22.50 11.42
CA ARG A 447 -13.22 -22.70 10.10
C ARG A 447 -12.26 -22.57 8.93
N LEU A 448 -11.02 -22.14 9.17
CA LEU A 448 -9.92 -22.21 8.19
C LEU A 448 -9.29 -23.61 8.17
N GLY A 449 -8.87 -24.03 6.99
CA GLY A 449 -8.13 -25.26 6.76
C GLY A 449 -6.77 -25.26 7.46
N ALA A 450 -6.25 -26.45 7.78
CA ALA A 450 -4.96 -26.59 8.46
C ALA A 450 -3.80 -25.98 7.64
N SER A 451 -3.82 -26.13 6.31
CA SER A 451 -2.80 -25.58 5.41
C SER A 451 -2.80 -24.05 5.34
N GLU A 452 -3.95 -23.41 5.51
CA GLU A 452 -4.16 -21.95 5.50
C GLU A 452 -3.72 -21.29 6.81
N LYS A 453 -3.69 -22.06 7.91
CA LYS A 453 -3.30 -21.59 9.26
C LYS A 453 -1.80 -21.66 9.54
N ARG A 454 -1.02 -22.33 8.69
CA ARG A 454 0.43 -22.53 8.88
C ARG A 454 1.14 -21.17 9.04
N LEU A 455 2.17 -21.15 9.87
CA LEU A 455 3.01 -19.96 10.08
C LEU A 455 3.96 -19.72 8.91
N VAL A 456 4.41 -20.81 8.28
CA VAL A 456 5.36 -20.82 7.17
C VAL A 456 4.63 -21.30 5.91
N ASN A 457 4.70 -20.51 4.85
CA ASN A 457 4.11 -20.78 3.53
C ASN A 457 2.65 -21.30 3.60
N PRO A 458 1.73 -20.53 4.22
CA PRO A 458 0.33 -20.92 4.29
C PRO A 458 -0.29 -21.03 2.89
N HIS A 459 -1.16 -22.02 2.70
CA HIS A 459 -1.88 -22.17 1.43
C HIS A 459 -2.78 -20.95 1.21
N TYR A 460 -2.71 -20.37 0.00
CA TYR A 460 -3.49 -19.20 -0.36
C TYR A 460 -4.99 -19.46 -0.21
N TYR A 461 -5.70 -18.52 0.40
CA TYR A 461 -7.16 -18.54 0.52
C TYR A 461 -7.76 -17.75 -0.63
N LYS A 462 -8.83 -18.25 -1.25
CA LYS A 462 -9.43 -17.64 -2.45
C LYS A 462 -10.13 -16.33 -2.08
N VAL A 463 -9.61 -15.21 -2.60
CA VAL A 463 -10.15 -13.86 -2.41
C VAL A 463 -10.30 -13.22 -3.77
N ASP A 464 -11.55 -13.04 -4.18
CA ASP A 464 -11.87 -12.62 -5.55
C ASP A 464 -12.79 -11.38 -5.55
N ILE A 465 -13.02 -10.86 -6.75
CA ILE A 465 -14.00 -9.80 -7.00
C ILE A 465 -15.07 -10.30 -7.96
N SER A 466 -16.28 -9.72 -7.88
CA SER A 466 -17.34 -9.98 -8.86
C SER A 466 -16.92 -9.53 -10.27
N ASP A 467 -17.45 -10.19 -11.31
CA ASP A 467 -17.27 -9.77 -12.71
C ASP A 467 -17.64 -8.28 -12.91
N THR A 468 -18.75 -7.81 -12.32
CA THR A 468 -19.17 -6.40 -12.40
C THR A 468 -18.12 -5.44 -11.83
N LEU A 469 -17.53 -5.77 -10.67
CA LEU A 469 -16.46 -4.97 -10.08
C LEU A 469 -15.20 -4.97 -10.95
N TYR A 470 -14.83 -6.13 -11.51
CA TYR A 470 -13.71 -6.25 -12.44
C TYR A 470 -13.92 -5.38 -13.69
N ASP A 471 -15.06 -5.52 -14.36
CA ASP A 471 -15.42 -4.78 -15.57
C ASP A 471 -15.44 -3.27 -15.30
N THR A 472 -16.01 -2.84 -14.17
CA THR A 472 -16.03 -1.43 -13.75
C THR A 472 -14.61 -0.88 -13.62
N LYS A 473 -13.73 -1.64 -12.96
CA LYS A 473 -12.33 -1.27 -12.74
C LYS A 473 -11.56 -1.17 -14.05
N MET A 474 -11.70 -2.15 -14.95
CA MET A 474 -11.03 -2.16 -16.24
C MET A 474 -11.56 -1.06 -17.16
N GLY A 475 -12.87 -0.82 -17.19
CA GLY A 475 -13.49 0.23 -18.00
C GLY A 475 -13.04 1.64 -17.60
N LEU A 476 -12.90 1.91 -16.30
CA LEU A 476 -12.36 3.18 -15.80
C LEU A 476 -10.88 3.36 -16.20
N LEU A 477 -10.07 2.30 -16.16
CA LEU A 477 -8.67 2.35 -16.58
C LEU A 477 -8.53 2.61 -18.09
N ASP A 478 -9.31 1.91 -18.91
CA ASP A 478 -9.35 2.09 -20.36
C ASP A 478 -9.77 3.51 -20.73
N LYS A 479 -10.80 4.05 -20.05
CA LYS A 479 -11.24 5.44 -20.22
C LYS A 479 -10.11 6.43 -19.92
N ILE A 480 -9.43 6.29 -18.78
CA ILE A 480 -8.32 7.17 -18.39
C ILE A 480 -7.17 7.06 -19.40
N GLN A 481 -6.84 5.85 -19.86
CA GLN A 481 -5.79 5.62 -20.85
C GLN A 481 -6.10 6.33 -22.17
N LYS A 482 -7.32 6.19 -22.68
CA LYS A 482 -7.77 6.88 -23.90
C LYS A 482 -7.77 8.41 -23.74
N GLU A 483 -8.17 8.93 -22.58
CA GLU A 483 -8.10 10.37 -22.32
C GLU A 483 -6.66 10.89 -22.29
N ILE A 484 -5.73 10.15 -21.66
CA ILE A 484 -4.30 10.48 -21.66
C ILE A 484 -3.78 10.51 -23.11
N GLU A 485 -4.07 9.48 -23.89
CA GLU A 485 -3.66 9.38 -25.29
C GLU A 485 -4.24 10.53 -26.14
N SER A 486 -5.52 10.89 -25.93
CA SER A 486 -6.15 11.99 -26.65
C SER A 486 -5.53 13.36 -26.36
N LYS A 487 -4.97 13.51 -25.16
CA LYS A 487 -4.31 14.73 -24.68
C LYS A 487 -2.79 14.69 -24.84
N ALA A 488 -2.26 13.64 -25.47
CA ALA A 488 -0.83 13.52 -25.73
C ALA A 488 -0.36 14.69 -26.61
N ILE A 489 0.82 15.20 -26.29
CA ILE A 489 1.43 16.35 -26.95
C ILE A 489 1.73 15.96 -28.40
N SER A 490 1.44 16.87 -29.32
CA SER A 490 1.92 16.79 -30.69
C SER A 490 3.19 17.61 -30.79
N ALA A 491 4.16 17.16 -31.57
CA ALA A 491 5.38 17.90 -31.85
C ALA A 491 5.54 18.08 -33.37
N HIS A 492 6.22 19.15 -33.77
CA HIS A 492 6.59 19.37 -35.17
C HIS A 492 8.10 19.19 -35.31
N VAL A 493 8.53 18.34 -36.24
CA VAL A 493 9.94 18.14 -36.60
C VAL A 493 10.17 18.79 -37.97
N SER A 494 10.97 19.84 -38.00
CA SER A 494 11.35 20.59 -39.20
C SER A 494 12.74 20.13 -39.65
N VAL A 495 12.82 19.43 -40.77
CA VAL A 495 14.06 18.82 -41.27
C VAL A 495 14.70 19.69 -42.35
N ASP A 496 15.94 20.11 -42.14
CA ASP A 496 16.82 20.74 -43.13
C ASP A 496 16.22 22.00 -43.81
N MET A 497 15.43 22.79 -43.07
CA MET A 497 14.93 24.10 -43.50
C MET A 497 16.03 25.19 -43.44
N LEU A 498 17.15 24.92 -44.12
CA LEU A 498 18.38 25.71 -44.10
C LEU A 498 18.53 26.48 -45.42
N TYR A 499 19.23 27.61 -45.40
CA TYR A 499 19.39 28.45 -46.60
C TYR A 499 20.01 27.70 -47.79
N ASP A 500 20.99 26.82 -47.57
CA ASP A 500 21.61 26.08 -48.68
C ASP A 500 20.63 25.19 -49.43
N PHE A 501 19.63 24.65 -48.74
CA PHE A 501 18.58 23.82 -49.34
C PHE A 501 17.43 24.64 -49.95
N ILE A 502 17.29 25.92 -49.58
CA ILE A 502 16.22 26.78 -50.04
C ILE A 502 16.62 27.57 -51.30
N ASP A 503 17.74 28.29 -51.23
CA ASP A 503 18.21 29.19 -52.30
C ASP A 503 19.74 29.24 -52.44
N GLY A 504 20.48 28.40 -51.70
CA GLY A 504 21.94 28.35 -51.73
C GLY A 504 22.53 27.23 -52.59
N THR A 505 23.63 26.65 -52.11
CA THR A 505 24.50 25.77 -52.88
C THR A 505 23.88 24.41 -53.24
N MET A 506 22.83 24.00 -52.51
CA MET A 506 22.08 22.76 -52.72
C MET A 506 20.57 23.05 -52.78
N ALA A 507 20.20 24.14 -53.45
CA ALA A 507 18.80 24.57 -53.54
C ALA A 507 17.91 23.48 -54.16
N CYS A 508 16.89 23.07 -53.40
CA CYS A 508 15.96 22.01 -53.77
C CYS A 508 14.72 22.59 -54.46
N HIS A 509 14.06 21.75 -55.26
CA HIS A 509 12.77 22.09 -55.84
C HIS A 509 11.75 22.35 -54.73
N ASN A 510 11.01 23.45 -54.85
CA ASN A 510 10.04 23.96 -53.88
C ASN A 510 10.60 24.43 -52.52
N GLY A 511 11.91 24.58 -52.34
CA GLY A 511 12.52 24.97 -51.05
C GLY A 511 11.85 26.18 -50.37
N ASN A 512 11.70 27.31 -51.07
CA ASN A 512 11.05 28.50 -50.52
C ASN A 512 9.55 28.28 -50.21
N LYS A 513 8.84 27.52 -51.06
CA LYS A 513 7.43 27.20 -50.86
C LYS A 513 7.25 26.34 -49.60
N ALA A 514 8.11 25.34 -49.42
CA ALA A 514 8.13 24.46 -48.26
C ALA A 514 8.37 25.25 -46.96
N ALA A 515 9.38 26.14 -46.95
CA ALA A 515 9.66 26.99 -45.79
C ALA A 515 8.50 27.93 -45.44
N VAL A 516 7.81 28.49 -46.44
CA VAL A 516 6.60 29.30 -46.22
C VAL A 516 5.45 28.48 -45.62
N ALA A 517 5.19 27.28 -46.15
CA ALA A 517 4.14 26.40 -45.66
C ALA A 517 4.42 25.91 -44.22
N ALA A 518 5.64 25.45 -43.94
CA ALA A 518 6.07 25.04 -42.60
C ALA A 518 5.90 26.17 -41.58
N ARG A 519 6.30 27.40 -41.93
CA ARG A 519 6.09 28.60 -41.10
C ARG A 519 4.60 28.90 -40.88
N GLY A 520 3.77 28.72 -41.90
CA GLY A 520 2.32 28.85 -41.79
C GLY A 520 1.73 27.85 -40.81
N PHE A 521 2.15 26.59 -40.91
CA PHE A 521 1.73 25.50 -40.04
C PHE A 521 2.15 25.75 -38.58
N ILE A 522 3.41 26.11 -38.32
CA ILE A 522 3.92 26.43 -36.98
C ILE A 522 3.13 27.58 -36.36
N LYS A 523 2.88 28.66 -37.12
CA LYS A 523 2.11 29.82 -36.63
C LYS A 523 0.65 29.49 -36.33
N ALA A 524 0.07 28.52 -37.03
CA ALA A 524 -1.30 28.06 -36.79
C ALA A 524 -1.42 27.19 -35.51
N HIS A 525 -0.30 26.67 -35.00
CA HIS A 525 -0.24 25.74 -33.86
C HIS A 525 0.80 26.18 -32.82
N PRO A 526 0.63 27.35 -32.17
CA PRO A 526 1.63 27.92 -31.26
C PRO A 526 1.87 27.09 -29.98
N GLU A 527 0.97 26.17 -29.64
CA GLU A 527 1.08 25.25 -28.52
C GLU A 527 1.98 24.03 -28.82
N MET A 528 2.30 23.79 -30.09
CA MET A 528 3.10 22.65 -30.52
C MET A 528 4.59 22.99 -30.47
N PRO A 529 5.40 22.25 -29.69
CA PRO A 529 6.85 22.41 -29.74
C PRO A 529 7.39 22.09 -31.13
N VAL A 530 8.35 22.89 -31.59
CA VAL A 530 9.03 22.71 -32.86
C VAL A 530 10.47 22.30 -32.61
N LEU A 531 10.85 21.16 -33.17
CA LEU A 531 12.19 20.62 -33.14
C LEU A 531 12.80 20.76 -34.53
N PHE A 532 13.99 21.33 -34.62
CA PHE A 532 14.71 21.52 -35.87
C PHE A 532 15.79 20.46 -36.00
N VAL A 533 15.84 19.78 -37.13
CA VAL A 533 16.91 18.87 -37.50
C VAL A 533 17.69 19.52 -38.63
N CYS A 534 18.99 19.70 -38.48
CA CYS A 534 19.81 20.48 -39.38
C CYS A 534 21.08 19.72 -39.79
N ASP A 535 21.35 19.62 -41.08
CA ASP A 535 22.69 19.35 -41.59
C ASP A 535 23.69 20.42 -41.12
N HIS A 536 24.86 19.97 -40.68
CA HIS A 536 25.88 20.86 -40.10
C HIS A 536 27.29 20.30 -40.27
N HIS A 537 27.81 20.41 -41.48
CA HIS A 537 29.00 19.70 -41.94
C HIS A 537 30.30 20.52 -41.77
N PRO A 538 31.43 19.91 -41.34
CA PRO A 538 32.74 20.54 -41.48
C PRO A 538 33.06 20.80 -42.96
N ALA A 539 33.90 21.79 -43.26
CA ALA A 539 34.20 22.18 -44.64
C ALA A 539 34.84 21.05 -45.48
N ASP A 540 35.48 20.08 -44.83
CA ASP A 540 36.13 18.92 -45.46
C ASP A 540 35.33 17.62 -45.29
N HIS A 541 34.02 17.70 -45.09
CA HIS A 541 33.15 16.55 -44.92
C HIS A 541 33.21 15.58 -46.13
N SER A 542 33.23 14.28 -45.83
CA SER A 542 33.41 13.19 -46.79
C SER A 542 32.31 13.09 -47.85
N SER A 543 31.12 13.60 -47.55
CA SER A 543 29.98 13.56 -48.48
C SER A 543 30.04 14.61 -49.60
N PHE A 544 30.97 15.56 -49.51
CA PHE A 544 31.18 16.56 -50.54
C PHE A 544 31.98 16.00 -51.72
N LYS A 545 31.64 16.43 -52.95
CA LYS A 545 32.31 16.03 -54.20
C LYS A 545 33.83 16.25 -54.17
N GLU A 546 34.28 17.30 -53.49
CA GLU A 546 35.71 17.63 -53.35
C GLU A 546 36.46 16.58 -52.50
N ASN A 547 35.75 15.84 -51.65
CA ASN A 547 36.27 14.82 -50.75
C ASN A 547 35.86 13.39 -51.13
N GLY A 548 35.30 13.20 -52.33
CA GLY A 548 34.93 11.88 -52.87
C GLY A 548 33.46 11.49 -52.70
N GLY A 549 32.64 12.36 -52.11
CA GLY A 549 31.19 12.16 -51.99
C GLY A 549 30.40 12.63 -53.22
N ILE A 550 29.08 12.68 -53.09
CA ILE A 550 28.14 12.96 -54.19
C ILE A 550 27.50 14.35 -54.12
N TRP A 551 27.59 15.03 -52.98
CA TRP A 551 26.92 16.31 -52.74
C TRP A 551 27.83 17.51 -53.05
N PRO A 552 27.29 18.64 -53.54
CA PRO A 552 28.02 19.89 -53.45
C PRO A 552 28.33 20.21 -51.99
N ALA A 553 29.36 21.03 -51.73
CA ALA A 553 29.60 21.54 -50.40
C ALA A 553 28.42 22.42 -49.96
N HIS A 554 27.76 22.04 -48.87
CA HIS A 554 26.53 22.67 -48.37
C HIS A 554 26.47 22.58 -46.85
N CYS A 555 25.66 23.45 -46.22
CA CYS A 555 25.42 23.51 -44.79
C CYS A 555 26.71 23.45 -43.95
N ILE A 556 27.75 24.16 -44.42
CA ILE A 556 29.05 24.19 -43.76
C ILE A 556 28.95 24.95 -42.43
N GLN A 557 29.51 24.39 -41.36
CA GLN A 557 29.48 24.98 -40.01
C GLN A 557 29.93 26.45 -40.03
N GLY A 558 29.13 27.32 -39.42
CA GLY A 558 29.43 28.76 -39.31
C GLY A 558 29.21 29.57 -40.60
N THR A 559 28.64 28.97 -41.65
CA THR A 559 28.22 29.70 -42.86
C THR A 559 26.72 29.98 -42.84
N ARG A 560 26.30 31.01 -43.58
CA ARG A 560 24.87 31.33 -43.78
C ARG A 560 24.08 30.14 -44.34
N GLY A 561 24.71 29.31 -45.17
CA GLY A 561 24.07 28.12 -45.75
C GLY A 561 23.60 27.09 -44.72
N ALA A 562 24.25 27.03 -43.56
CA ALA A 562 23.89 26.16 -42.43
C ALA A 562 22.89 26.81 -41.45
N GLU A 563 22.49 28.05 -41.67
CA GLU A 563 21.51 28.73 -40.81
C GLU A 563 20.08 28.35 -41.23
N ILE A 564 19.20 28.17 -40.23
CA ILE A 564 17.76 28.01 -40.43
C ILE A 564 17.21 29.28 -41.10
N GLU A 565 16.28 29.13 -42.05
CA GLU A 565 15.62 30.29 -42.70
C GLU A 565 15.08 31.27 -41.65
N GLU A 566 15.29 32.57 -41.87
CA GLU A 566 15.07 33.62 -40.87
C GLU A 566 13.67 33.60 -40.24
N GLY A 567 12.63 33.27 -41.02
CA GLY A 567 11.26 33.20 -40.52
C GLY A 567 10.94 31.95 -39.72
N LEU A 568 11.75 30.90 -39.82
CA LEU A 568 11.69 29.69 -39.00
C LEU A 568 12.64 29.78 -37.79
N ALA A 569 13.77 30.47 -37.93
CA ALA A 569 14.76 30.67 -36.87
C ALA A 569 14.16 31.34 -35.61
N ALA A 570 13.10 32.14 -35.77
CA ALA A 570 12.36 32.74 -34.65
C ALA A 570 11.70 31.71 -33.70
N PHE A 571 11.53 30.45 -34.14
CA PHE A 571 10.98 29.36 -33.34
C PHE A 571 12.06 28.40 -32.84
N ALA A 572 13.32 28.56 -33.30
CA ALA A 572 14.41 27.69 -32.93
C ALA A 572 15.02 28.09 -31.58
N CYS A 573 15.41 27.09 -30.79
CA CYS A 573 16.25 27.27 -29.61
C CYS A 573 17.27 26.13 -29.53
N GLU A 574 18.36 26.33 -28.77
CA GLU A 574 19.45 25.36 -28.70
C GLU A 574 19.02 23.98 -28.20
N GLU A 575 18.05 23.92 -27.27
CA GLU A 575 17.50 22.68 -26.72
C GLU A 575 16.68 21.88 -27.72
N MET A 576 16.07 22.55 -28.70
CA MET A 576 15.19 21.95 -29.70
C MET A 576 15.82 21.89 -31.09
N THR A 577 17.13 22.15 -31.21
CA THR A 577 17.84 22.12 -32.50
C THR A 577 18.89 21.02 -32.48
N PHE A 578 18.72 20.04 -33.35
CA PHE A 578 19.50 18.82 -33.49
C PHE A 578 20.31 18.88 -34.77
N TYR A 579 21.56 18.46 -34.68
CA TYR A 579 22.50 18.61 -35.78
C TYR A 579 23.04 17.25 -36.20
N LYS A 580 22.94 16.95 -37.50
CA LYS A 580 23.47 15.73 -38.13
C LYS A 580 24.64 16.09 -39.07
N GLY A 581 25.51 15.12 -39.33
CA GLY A 581 26.65 15.27 -40.23
C GLY A 581 27.81 16.11 -39.68
N ARG A 582 27.94 16.22 -38.34
CA ARG A 582 29.00 17.01 -37.68
C ARG A 582 30.38 16.39 -37.74
N GLU A 583 30.47 15.08 -37.98
CA GLU A 583 31.72 14.35 -38.06
C GLU A 583 32.17 14.20 -39.51
N ARG A 584 33.43 14.52 -39.79
CA ARG A 584 34.01 14.55 -41.14
C ARG A 584 33.69 13.30 -41.98
N ASP A 585 33.81 12.11 -41.41
CA ASP A 585 33.78 10.83 -42.14
C ASP A 585 32.47 10.06 -41.94
N THR A 586 31.43 10.69 -41.39
CA THR A 586 30.14 10.05 -41.05
C THR A 586 28.98 10.77 -41.74
N GLU A 587 28.44 10.16 -42.80
CA GLU A 587 27.21 10.65 -43.44
C GLU A 587 25.98 10.23 -42.63
N GLN A 588 25.05 11.16 -42.43
CA GLN A 588 23.85 10.96 -41.64
C GLN A 588 22.65 11.60 -42.34
N TYR A 589 21.51 10.91 -42.33
CA TYR A 589 20.28 11.37 -43.01
C TYR A 589 19.13 11.56 -42.03
N SER A 590 18.99 10.70 -41.03
CA SER A 590 17.90 10.76 -40.07
C SER A 590 18.19 11.75 -38.94
N GLY A 591 17.16 12.46 -38.49
CA GLY A 591 17.25 13.28 -37.27
C GLY A 591 17.60 12.47 -36.01
N PHE A 592 17.40 11.16 -36.01
CA PHE A 592 17.80 10.26 -34.90
C PHE A 592 19.32 10.07 -34.80
N GLU A 593 20.05 10.37 -35.89
CA GLU A 593 21.51 10.29 -35.93
C GLU A 593 22.17 11.58 -35.43
N GLY A 594 21.40 12.66 -35.33
CA GLY A 594 21.85 13.96 -34.85
C GLY A 594 21.65 14.15 -33.34
N THR A 595 22.41 15.06 -32.77
CA THR A 595 22.25 15.49 -31.37
C THR A 595 22.15 17.00 -31.27
N ASN A 596 21.49 17.50 -30.24
CA ASN A 596 21.59 18.91 -29.88
C ASN A 596 22.97 19.23 -29.26
N ASN A 597 23.21 20.49 -28.90
CA ASN A 597 24.48 20.91 -28.29
C ASN A 597 24.70 20.37 -26.86
N MET A 598 23.67 19.78 -26.24
CA MET A 598 23.74 19.11 -24.95
C MET A 598 24.04 17.60 -25.08
N GLY A 599 24.08 17.07 -26.31
CA GLY A 599 24.29 15.65 -26.57
C GLY A 599 23.04 14.79 -26.47
N GLU A 600 21.85 15.39 -26.41
CA GLU A 600 20.56 14.67 -26.41
C GLU A 600 20.15 14.34 -27.84
N SER A 601 19.56 13.16 -28.04
CA SER A 601 18.98 12.76 -29.33
C SER A 601 17.60 13.37 -29.55
N LEU A 602 17.14 13.35 -30.81
CA LEU A 602 15.78 13.76 -31.16
C LEU A 602 14.71 12.95 -30.40
N ASP A 603 14.93 11.63 -30.24
CA ASP A 603 13.98 10.75 -29.55
C ASP A 603 13.91 11.08 -28.06
N ASP A 604 15.05 11.30 -27.39
CA ASP A 604 15.09 11.68 -25.98
C ASP A 604 14.24 12.92 -25.73
N LYS A 605 14.34 13.93 -26.62
CA LYS A 605 13.57 15.18 -26.47
C LYS A 605 12.09 15.00 -26.77
N LEU A 606 11.72 14.21 -27.78
CA LEU A 606 10.33 13.89 -28.07
C LEU A 606 9.67 13.10 -26.91
N GLN A 607 10.41 12.17 -26.28
CA GLN A 607 9.97 11.45 -25.08
C GLN A 607 9.82 12.38 -23.87
N GLU A 608 10.77 13.29 -23.64
CA GLU A 608 10.70 14.30 -22.57
C GLU A 608 9.46 15.19 -22.71
N LEU A 609 9.14 15.59 -23.95
CA LEU A 609 7.94 16.37 -24.28
C LEU A 609 6.65 15.54 -24.17
N GLY A 610 6.73 14.22 -24.00
CA GLY A 610 5.56 13.33 -24.03
C GLY A 610 4.87 13.34 -25.40
N ALA A 611 5.63 13.57 -26.47
CA ALA A 611 5.10 13.61 -27.82
C ALA A 611 4.63 12.22 -28.26
N ARG A 612 3.43 12.13 -28.83
CA ARG A 612 2.92 10.88 -29.43
C ARG A 612 2.66 11.01 -30.92
N ARG A 613 2.33 12.23 -31.35
CA ARG A 613 2.06 12.62 -32.74
C ARG A 613 3.17 13.54 -33.21
N VAL A 614 3.80 13.21 -34.33
CA VAL A 614 4.90 14.00 -34.88
C VAL A 614 4.55 14.43 -36.30
N TYR A 615 4.46 15.74 -36.48
CA TYR A 615 4.24 16.37 -37.78
C TYR A 615 5.59 16.71 -38.39
N VAL A 616 5.84 16.29 -39.62
CA VAL A 616 7.13 16.47 -40.28
C VAL A 616 6.97 17.37 -41.49
N SER A 617 7.79 18.41 -41.55
CA SER A 617 8.06 19.19 -42.76
C SER A 617 9.56 19.25 -43.00
N GLY A 618 9.98 19.60 -44.22
CA GLY A 618 11.40 19.71 -44.47
C GLY A 618 11.79 19.73 -45.93
N ILE A 619 13.09 19.61 -46.15
CA ILE A 619 13.70 19.58 -47.49
C ILE A 619 14.45 18.25 -47.68
N ALA A 620 14.63 17.84 -48.95
CA ALA A 620 15.15 16.54 -49.36
C ALA A 620 14.24 15.37 -48.94
N THR A 621 13.01 15.36 -49.47
CA THR A 621 11.96 14.37 -49.16
C THR A 621 12.44 12.93 -49.23
N GLU A 622 13.17 12.61 -50.30
CA GLU A 622 13.62 11.27 -50.66
C GLU A 622 14.88 10.81 -49.88
N TYR A 623 15.47 11.71 -49.09
CA TYR A 623 16.62 11.45 -48.22
C TYR A 623 16.24 11.71 -46.75
N CYS A 624 16.56 12.90 -46.23
CA CYS A 624 16.52 13.22 -44.80
C CYS A 624 15.13 13.10 -44.20
N ILE A 625 14.10 13.53 -44.92
CA ILE A 625 12.71 13.44 -44.43
C ILE A 625 12.28 11.97 -44.33
N LYS A 626 12.50 11.18 -45.39
CA LYS A 626 12.14 9.76 -45.40
C LYS A 626 12.88 8.98 -44.32
N ALA A 627 14.18 9.23 -44.14
CA ALA A 627 14.97 8.59 -43.08
C ALA A 627 14.42 8.94 -41.69
N THR A 628 14.20 10.23 -41.42
CA THR A 628 13.64 10.70 -40.15
C THR A 628 12.24 10.15 -39.88
N CYS A 629 11.34 10.15 -40.86
CA CYS A 629 9.99 9.62 -40.70
C CYS A 629 9.97 8.10 -40.46
N THR A 630 10.88 7.38 -41.09
CA THR A 630 11.04 5.93 -40.89
C THR A 630 11.44 5.62 -39.46
N ASP A 631 12.41 6.35 -38.91
CA ASP A 631 12.86 6.16 -37.53
C ASP A 631 11.81 6.59 -36.51
N LEU A 632 11.10 7.71 -36.77
CA LEU A 632 9.96 8.11 -35.94
C LEU A 632 8.88 7.01 -35.88
N LEU A 633 8.55 6.41 -37.02
CA LEU A 633 7.57 5.33 -37.05
C LEU A 633 8.09 4.07 -36.33
N ALA A 634 9.38 3.73 -36.50
CA ALA A 634 10.02 2.60 -35.83
C ALA A 634 10.11 2.78 -34.30
N ALA A 635 10.34 4.01 -33.83
CA ALA A 635 10.27 4.40 -32.42
C ALA A 635 8.81 4.44 -31.89
N GLY A 636 7.83 4.23 -32.76
CA GLY A 636 6.43 4.00 -32.43
C GLY A 636 5.56 5.25 -32.45
N TYR A 637 6.06 6.41 -32.90
CA TYR A 637 5.28 7.65 -33.01
C TYR A 637 4.21 7.55 -34.11
N GLU A 638 3.13 8.30 -33.96
CA GLU A 638 2.17 8.52 -35.05
C GLU A 638 2.69 9.68 -35.91
N VAL A 639 3.10 9.38 -37.14
CA VAL A 639 3.79 10.34 -38.02
C VAL A 639 2.85 10.92 -39.05
N TYR A 640 2.86 12.24 -39.18
CA TYR A 640 2.09 13.01 -40.16
C TYR A 640 3.06 13.81 -41.03
N LEU A 641 2.97 13.66 -42.35
CA LEU A 641 3.83 14.36 -43.29
C LEU A 641 3.06 15.53 -43.91
N LEU A 642 3.58 16.74 -43.75
CA LEU A 642 2.97 17.98 -44.27
C LEU A 642 3.33 18.16 -45.74
N THR A 643 2.52 17.63 -46.65
CA THR A 643 2.90 17.47 -48.06
C THR A 643 3.10 18.81 -48.80
N ASP A 644 2.43 19.87 -48.36
CA ASP A 644 2.60 21.23 -48.88
C ASP A 644 3.88 21.92 -48.37
N ALA A 645 4.48 21.38 -47.31
CA ALA A 645 5.69 21.85 -46.65
C ALA A 645 6.92 20.97 -46.94
N LEU A 646 6.94 20.30 -48.09
CA LEU A 646 8.07 19.48 -48.55
C LEU A 646 8.78 20.09 -49.76
N ALA A 647 10.09 19.89 -49.79
CA ALA A 647 10.95 20.14 -50.95
C ALA A 647 11.82 18.92 -51.26
N TYR A 648 12.33 18.83 -52.48
CA TYR A 648 13.00 17.64 -53.00
C TYR A 648 14.18 17.96 -53.91
N VAL A 649 15.13 17.03 -53.99
CA VAL A 649 16.30 17.13 -54.88
C VAL A 649 15.92 16.65 -56.28
N ASP A 650 15.18 15.54 -56.36
CA ASP A 650 14.71 14.90 -57.59
C ASP A 650 13.22 14.56 -57.51
N GLU A 651 12.47 14.89 -58.57
CA GLU A 651 11.01 14.74 -58.61
C GLU A 651 10.55 13.27 -58.61
N GLU A 652 11.24 12.40 -59.34
CA GLU A 652 10.92 10.97 -59.38
C GLU A 652 11.21 10.32 -58.01
N GLY A 653 12.33 10.67 -57.38
CA GLY A 653 12.68 10.28 -56.03
C GLY A 653 11.64 10.73 -54.99
N HIS A 654 11.18 11.98 -55.09
CA HIS A 654 10.15 12.55 -54.20
C HIS A 654 8.83 11.79 -54.25
N GLU A 655 8.27 11.56 -55.45
CA GLU A 655 7.01 10.84 -55.61
C GLU A 655 7.09 9.41 -55.06
N LYS A 656 8.22 8.73 -55.35
CA LYS A 656 8.49 7.39 -54.83
C LYS A 656 8.59 7.37 -53.31
N ALA A 657 9.29 8.34 -52.72
CA ALA A 657 9.45 8.43 -51.27
C ALA A 657 8.11 8.66 -50.55
N ILE A 658 7.23 9.53 -51.10
CA ILE A 658 5.88 9.73 -50.57
C ILE A 658 5.07 8.43 -50.62
N ALA A 659 5.06 7.74 -51.76
CA ALA A 659 4.31 6.49 -51.91
C ALA A 659 4.81 5.39 -50.95
N GLU A 660 6.12 5.30 -50.74
CA GLU A 660 6.71 4.36 -49.78
C GLU A 660 6.34 4.72 -48.34
N MET A 661 6.41 5.99 -47.95
CA MET A 661 6.05 6.45 -46.60
C MET A 661 4.55 6.24 -46.30
N ASP A 662 3.66 6.53 -47.26
CA ASP A 662 2.22 6.25 -47.13
C ASP A 662 1.97 4.74 -46.96
N GLY A 663 2.66 3.91 -47.74
CA GLY A 663 2.60 2.44 -47.62
C GLY A 663 3.09 1.89 -46.28
N MET A 664 3.96 2.64 -45.57
CA MET A 664 4.42 2.30 -44.22
C MET A 664 3.42 2.71 -43.11
N GLY A 665 2.41 3.51 -43.44
CA GLY A 665 1.42 4.01 -42.48
C GLY A 665 1.69 5.42 -41.96
N ILE A 666 2.60 6.18 -42.59
CA ILE A 666 2.77 7.61 -42.35
C ILE A 666 1.60 8.35 -43.00
N LYS A 667 0.97 9.29 -42.29
CA LYS A 667 -0.23 9.98 -42.78
C LYS A 667 0.13 11.22 -43.58
N MET A 668 -0.31 11.28 -44.83
CA MET A 668 -0.13 12.45 -45.69
C MET A 668 -1.18 13.53 -45.38
N LEU A 669 -0.75 14.76 -45.12
CA LEU A 669 -1.60 15.92 -44.82
C LEU A 669 -1.46 17.06 -45.83
#